data_AF-A0A951XDA2-F1
#
_entry.id   AF-A0A951XDA2-F1
#
_cell.length_a   1.000
_cell.length_b   1.000
_cell.length_c   1.000
_cell.angle_alpha   90.00
_cell.angle_beta   90.00
_cell.angle_gamma   90.00
#
_symmetry.space_group_name_H-M   'P 1'
#
loop_
_entity.id
_entity.type
_entity.pdbx_description
1 polymer ?
#
loop_
_entity_poly.entity_id
_entity_poly.type
_entity_poly.pdbx_seq_one_letter_code
_entity_poly.pdbx_strand_id
1 'polypeptide(L)'
;MFISFHLTAQVSLFVSPKGNDGNNGSYDKPFKTLAHAVDVASQIKAKGVTVYLRKGVYYIEKTINIASAGFKPASLHVTAYRGEAVTISAGKRLELNWSLWKDGIYKANVPAGISFERMYVNNQLQVLARYPNYDSAARVFHGTAEDAIAAERVKKWKDPAGGYIHALHAYEWGGFHYRITGADKEGNLTMEGGWQNNRPNDMHKKYRFVENIFEELDAPGEWWLDKKKGILYYYPPHGLNPTTAIMEVSQLKNTIELKGTQAAPLKHIQITGLRFTHNERSFMDTREPLLRSDWTIYRGGVLLLEGTEHCKIADCTFDGIGGNAIMASKYNRQDTITGCHIYNTGANAICFIGDTKSVRSPSFGYENFVPYAQLDITPGPLTNNFPQQCIASDNLLHDLGDIEKQATGVEIQIASEIIVRHNSIYRTSRAGINIGDGCFGGHILEFNDVFNTVRETGDHGSFNSWGRDRYWAPDRKYMDSLVTAHPELILLDAQKQTIIRNNRFRCDHGWDIDLDDGSANYHIYNNLCLNGGIKLREGFYRIVENNIMINNSFHPHVWFKNSGDVFERNIVMKKYAPIQIADWGNQIDFNLFPDNAALQEARSNGTDKNSIAGDPMFVDPANGDYSVAPNSPALKIGFKNFPMNQFGVQKPALKKVAQQPQIPVLITDAGLKDKSVTVSFLGGTLKSVDGLGDRSAYGLPDETGVIIMAIEKNSLLDQSGLQSKDVIRVAGGKVVGDVKELLDVYQSLNWTGRIPLIIIRNQQGLNIELLTK
;
A
#
# COMPACT_ATOMS: atom_id res chain seq x y z
N MET A 1 24.11 -30.58 -25.84
CA MET A 1 23.16 -29.47 -26.07
C MET A 1 23.96 -28.33 -26.69
N PHE A 2 23.86 -28.11 -28.00
CA PHE A 2 24.58 -27.02 -28.65
C PHE A 2 23.92 -25.69 -28.26
N ILE A 3 24.61 -24.87 -27.47
CA ILE A 3 24.20 -23.50 -27.18
C ILE A 3 24.43 -22.70 -28.47
N SER A 4 23.37 -22.53 -29.25
CA SER A 4 23.39 -21.65 -30.42
C SER A 4 23.29 -20.21 -29.95
N PHE A 5 24.44 -19.53 -29.83
CA PHE A 5 24.49 -18.07 -29.71
C PHE A 5 23.97 -17.45 -31.01
N HIS A 6 22.70 -17.05 -31.03
CA HIS A 6 22.20 -16.19 -32.09
C HIS A 6 22.78 -14.78 -31.86
N LEU A 7 23.89 -14.47 -32.55
CA LEU A 7 24.34 -13.09 -32.73
C LEU A 7 23.27 -12.34 -33.53
N THR A 8 22.35 -11.66 -32.84
CA THR A 8 21.42 -10.75 -33.51
C THR A 8 22.17 -9.46 -33.82
N ALA A 9 22.14 -9.03 -35.08
CA ALA A 9 22.67 -7.71 -35.45
C ALA A 9 21.91 -6.64 -34.66
N GLN A 10 22.62 -5.78 -33.91
CA GLN A 10 22.02 -4.75 -33.07
C GLN A 10 21.97 -3.41 -33.82
N VAL A 11 20.84 -2.72 -33.76
CA VAL A 11 20.70 -1.33 -34.24
C VAL A 11 20.61 -0.40 -33.05
N SER A 12 21.37 0.69 -33.07
CA SER A 12 21.28 1.75 -32.08
C SER A 12 20.64 3.00 -32.70
N LEU A 13 19.58 3.49 -32.08
CA LEU A 13 18.93 4.76 -32.42
C LEU A 13 19.12 5.73 -31.26
N PHE A 14 19.35 7.00 -31.55
CA PHE A 14 19.56 8.05 -30.56
C PHE A 14 18.48 9.10 -30.64
N VAL A 15 18.00 9.53 -29.48
CA VAL A 15 17.00 10.59 -29.33
C VAL A 15 17.55 11.67 -28.40
N SER A 16 17.38 12.94 -28.75
CA SER A 16 17.80 14.08 -27.93
C SER A 16 16.73 15.17 -27.95
N PRO A 17 16.49 15.91 -26.86
CA PRO A 17 15.59 17.07 -26.90
C PRO A 17 16.02 18.15 -27.90
N LYS A 18 17.31 18.15 -28.30
CA LYS A 18 17.89 19.02 -29.33
C LYS A 18 17.94 18.40 -30.73
N GLY A 19 17.43 17.17 -30.88
CA GLY A 19 17.42 16.45 -32.15
C GLY A 19 16.32 16.93 -33.11
N ASN A 20 16.14 16.20 -34.20
CA ASN A 20 15.12 16.45 -35.22
C ASN A 20 14.58 15.11 -35.74
N ASP A 21 13.27 14.94 -35.85
CA ASP A 21 12.67 13.68 -36.33
C ASP A 21 12.87 13.46 -37.86
N GLY A 22 13.35 14.46 -38.59
CA GLY A 22 13.87 14.29 -39.96
C GLY A 22 15.30 13.74 -40.04
N ASN A 23 15.99 13.56 -38.90
CA ASN A 23 17.32 12.95 -38.87
C ASN A 23 17.26 11.42 -39.09
N ASN A 24 18.41 10.73 -39.07
CA ASN A 24 18.48 9.29 -39.26
C ASN A 24 18.60 8.48 -37.94
N GLY A 25 18.52 9.14 -36.78
CA GLY A 25 18.65 8.50 -35.47
C GLY A 25 20.06 8.05 -35.11
N SER A 26 21.10 8.49 -35.83
CA SER A 26 22.49 8.25 -35.44
C SER A 26 22.91 9.11 -34.24
N TYR A 27 24.06 8.81 -33.64
CA TYR A 27 24.58 9.59 -32.52
C TYR A 27 24.76 11.08 -32.86
N ASP A 28 25.28 11.38 -34.05
CA ASP A 28 25.54 12.77 -34.51
C ASP A 28 24.27 13.46 -35.02
N LYS A 29 23.31 12.69 -35.53
CA LYS A 29 22.02 13.18 -36.02
C LYS A 29 20.87 12.42 -35.32
N PRO A 30 20.61 12.72 -34.03
CA PRO A 30 19.59 12.02 -33.26
C PRO A 30 18.18 12.49 -33.63
N PHE A 31 17.20 11.62 -33.43
CA PHE A 31 15.78 11.98 -33.44
C PHE A 31 15.46 12.96 -32.31
N LYS A 32 14.32 13.66 -32.42
CA LYS A 32 13.83 14.57 -31.39
C LYS A 32 12.95 13.86 -30.37
N THR A 33 12.02 13.03 -30.85
CA THR A 33 10.96 12.44 -30.02
C THR A 33 11.14 10.94 -29.81
N LEU A 34 10.77 10.47 -28.61
CA LEU A 34 10.77 9.04 -28.29
C LEU A 34 9.73 8.29 -29.14
N ALA A 35 8.55 8.88 -29.35
CA ALA A 35 7.50 8.27 -30.16
C ALA A 35 8.00 7.96 -31.59
N HIS A 36 8.63 8.94 -32.26
CA HIS A 36 9.18 8.72 -33.58
C HIS A 36 10.27 7.65 -33.60
N ALA A 37 11.17 7.65 -32.61
CA ALA A 37 12.21 6.63 -32.51
C ALA A 37 11.63 5.21 -32.34
N VAL A 38 10.53 5.06 -31.58
CA VAL A 38 9.81 3.81 -31.39
C VAL A 38 9.10 3.38 -32.68
N ASP A 39 8.49 4.31 -33.42
CA ASP A 39 7.87 4.04 -34.72
C ASP A 39 8.90 3.51 -35.73
N VAL A 40 10.06 4.18 -35.82
CA VAL A 40 11.18 3.74 -36.67
C VAL A 40 11.71 2.39 -36.20
N ALA A 41 11.96 2.22 -34.90
CA ALA A 41 12.45 0.97 -34.34
C ALA A 41 11.53 -0.21 -34.69
N SER A 42 10.21 -0.02 -34.56
CA SER A 42 9.19 -1.05 -34.81
C SER A 42 9.17 -1.58 -36.25
N GLN A 43 9.81 -0.88 -37.19
CA GLN A 43 9.91 -1.33 -38.59
C GLN A 43 11.20 -2.11 -38.92
N ILE A 44 12.17 -2.16 -38.00
CA ILE A 44 13.47 -2.81 -38.23
C ILE A 44 13.34 -4.33 -38.06
N LYS A 45 13.33 -5.06 -39.18
CA LYS A 45 13.08 -6.51 -39.21
C LYS A 45 14.21 -7.33 -38.57
N ALA A 46 13.84 -8.27 -37.70
CA ALA A 46 14.68 -9.39 -37.23
C ALA A 46 16.00 -8.98 -36.56
N LYS A 47 16.07 -7.76 -36.01
CA LYS A 47 17.23 -7.24 -35.27
C LYS A 47 16.83 -6.86 -33.85
N GLY A 48 17.80 -6.88 -32.93
CA GLY A 48 17.64 -6.20 -31.65
C GLY A 48 17.82 -4.70 -31.85
N VAL A 49 16.93 -3.89 -31.30
CA VAL A 49 17.00 -2.42 -31.42
C VAL A 49 17.16 -1.80 -30.05
N THR A 50 18.14 -0.91 -29.88
CA THR A 50 18.30 -0.10 -28.67
C THR A 50 18.05 1.37 -29.01
N VAL A 51 17.09 1.98 -28.33
CA VAL A 51 16.79 3.41 -28.40
C VAL A 51 17.45 4.09 -27.18
N TYR A 52 18.53 4.81 -27.44
CA TYR A 52 19.26 5.60 -26.45
C TYR A 52 18.68 7.01 -26.35
N LEU A 53 18.20 7.36 -25.16
CA LEU A 53 17.73 8.69 -24.81
C LEU A 53 18.88 9.51 -24.21
N ARG A 54 19.13 10.70 -24.75
CA ARG A 54 20.09 11.66 -24.19
C ARG A 54 19.48 12.46 -23.04
N LYS A 55 20.32 13.03 -22.18
CA LYS A 55 19.92 13.84 -21.02
C LYS A 55 18.85 14.88 -21.39
N GLY A 56 17.77 14.91 -20.60
CA GLY A 56 16.75 15.95 -20.67
C GLY A 56 15.34 15.46 -20.36
N VAL A 57 14.37 16.35 -20.62
CA VAL A 57 12.94 16.09 -20.43
C VAL A 57 12.28 15.89 -21.80
N TYR A 58 11.53 14.80 -21.92
CA TYR A 58 10.77 14.45 -23.10
C TYR A 58 9.28 14.50 -22.75
N TYR A 59 8.59 15.54 -23.20
CA TYR A 59 7.14 15.67 -23.05
C TYR A 59 6.43 14.79 -24.08
N ILE A 60 5.58 13.89 -23.60
CA ILE A 60 4.85 12.93 -24.41
C ILE A 60 3.49 13.53 -24.79
N GLU A 61 3.30 13.84 -26.08
CA GLU A 61 2.07 14.49 -26.55
C GLU A 61 0.88 13.53 -26.57
N LYS A 62 1.12 12.24 -26.82
CA LYS A 62 0.13 11.15 -26.85
C LYS A 62 0.79 9.88 -26.35
N THR A 63 -0.01 9.02 -25.71
CA THR A 63 0.42 7.71 -25.23
C THR A 63 1.14 6.93 -26.33
N ILE A 64 2.35 6.45 -26.05
CA ILE A 64 3.15 5.66 -26.99
C ILE A 64 2.65 4.22 -26.94
N ASN A 65 2.08 3.74 -28.05
CA ASN A 65 1.60 2.38 -28.17
C ASN A 65 2.61 1.51 -28.93
N ILE A 66 3.11 0.47 -28.28
CA ILE A 66 3.93 -0.57 -28.88
C ILE A 66 3.06 -1.81 -28.97
N ALA A 67 2.59 -2.14 -30.17
CA ALA A 67 1.69 -3.26 -30.38
C ALA A 67 2.39 -4.43 -31.07
N SER A 68 2.11 -5.68 -30.68
CA SER A 68 2.63 -6.88 -31.35
C SER A 68 2.24 -6.90 -32.83
N ALA A 69 1.04 -6.42 -33.15
CA ALA A 69 0.60 -6.18 -34.51
C ALA A 69 1.49 -5.12 -35.19
N GLY A 70 2.34 -5.57 -36.12
CA GLY A 70 3.23 -4.69 -36.89
C GLY A 70 4.60 -4.47 -36.25
N PHE A 71 4.90 -5.06 -35.09
CA PHE A 71 6.23 -5.04 -34.48
C PHE A 71 7.15 -6.06 -35.18
N LYS A 72 8.16 -5.56 -35.89
CA LYS A 72 9.12 -6.35 -36.68
C LYS A 72 10.46 -6.67 -36.01
N PRO A 73 10.93 -5.95 -34.97
CA PRO A 73 12.18 -6.28 -34.27
C PRO A 73 12.13 -7.62 -33.55
N ALA A 74 13.32 -8.18 -33.31
CA ALA A 74 13.48 -9.33 -32.41
C ALA A 74 13.40 -8.91 -30.92
N SER A 75 13.82 -7.67 -30.62
CA SER A 75 13.71 -7.06 -29.29
C SER A 75 13.81 -5.54 -29.40
N LEU A 76 13.30 -4.83 -28.38
CA LEU A 76 13.45 -3.38 -28.25
C LEU A 76 13.89 -3.04 -26.83
N HIS A 77 14.96 -2.25 -26.70
CA HIS A 77 15.42 -1.69 -25.43
C HIS A 77 15.40 -0.17 -25.48
N VAL A 78 14.55 0.45 -24.68
CA VAL A 78 14.51 1.91 -24.49
C VAL A 78 15.25 2.25 -23.21
N THR A 79 16.33 3.02 -23.30
CA THR A 79 17.23 3.26 -22.17
C THR A 79 17.91 4.63 -22.22
N ALA A 80 18.29 5.14 -21.05
CA ALA A 80 19.16 6.30 -20.97
C ALA A 80 20.55 6.00 -21.53
N TYR A 81 21.12 6.93 -22.29
CA TYR A 81 22.48 6.81 -22.80
C TYR A 81 23.48 6.95 -21.65
N ARG A 82 24.25 5.89 -21.36
CA ARG A 82 25.32 5.89 -20.34
C ARG A 82 24.89 6.41 -18.97
N GLY A 83 23.65 6.13 -18.55
CA GLY A 83 23.11 6.57 -17.26
C GLY A 83 22.82 8.07 -17.18
N GLU A 84 22.74 8.78 -18.32
CA GLU A 84 22.29 10.18 -18.35
C GLU A 84 20.90 10.34 -17.72
N ALA A 85 20.66 11.45 -17.03
CA ALA A 85 19.36 11.73 -16.41
C ALA A 85 18.29 12.04 -17.48
N VAL A 86 17.36 11.11 -17.67
CA VAL A 86 16.27 11.19 -18.65
C VAL A 86 14.92 11.19 -17.93
N THR A 87 14.10 12.21 -18.19
CA THR A 87 12.73 12.30 -17.69
C THR A 87 11.74 12.19 -18.86
N ILE A 88 10.83 11.24 -18.77
CA ILE A 88 9.66 11.09 -19.62
C ILE A 88 8.48 11.73 -18.88
N SER A 89 7.99 12.84 -19.40
CA SER A 89 6.87 13.56 -18.80
C SER A 89 5.58 13.26 -19.57
N ALA A 90 4.55 12.80 -18.85
CA ALA A 90 3.17 12.69 -19.33
C ALA A 90 2.43 14.04 -19.29
N GLY A 91 3.14 15.11 -18.96
CA GLY A 91 2.60 16.45 -18.85
C GLY A 91 2.99 17.34 -20.01
N LYS A 92 2.69 18.62 -19.86
CA LYS A 92 2.98 19.68 -20.81
C LYS A 92 3.53 20.89 -20.08
N ARG A 93 4.61 21.47 -20.60
CA ARG A 93 5.11 22.78 -20.15
C ARG A 93 4.24 23.89 -20.72
N LEU A 94 3.84 24.83 -19.87
CA LEU A 94 3.08 26.01 -20.26
C LEU A 94 3.95 27.26 -20.19
N GLU A 95 3.82 28.11 -21.20
CA GLU A 95 4.34 29.47 -21.19
C GLU A 95 3.18 30.41 -20.91
N LEU A 96 3.14 30.97 -19.70
CA LEU A 96 2.01 31.71 -19.18
C LEU A 96 2.40 33.17 -18.88
N ASN A 97 1.54 34.09 -19.33
CA ASN A 97 1.68 35.51 -19.02
C ASN A 97 0.84 35.84 -17.79
N TRP A 98 1.50 35.88 -16.64
CA TRP A 98 0.85 36.13 -15.35
C TRP A 98 0.58 37.61 -15.11
N SER A 99 -0.57 37.89 -14.53
CA SER A 99 -0.95 39.21 -14.01
C SER A 99 -1.56 39.06 -12.62
N LEU A 100 -1.32 40.02 -11.73
CA LEU A 100 -1.96 40.03 -10.41
C LEU A 100 -3.47 40.18 -10.60
N TRP A 101 -4.25 39.34 -9.93
CA TRP A 101 -5.72 39.40 -9.95
C TRP A 101 -6.27 40.07 -8.68
N LYS A 102 -6.10 39.44 -7.50
CA LYS A 102 -6.57 39.95 -6.20
C LYS A 102 -5.86 39.23 -5.06
N ASP A 103 -5.59 39.92 -3.94
CA ASP A 103 -5.12 39.33 -2.67
C ASP A 103 -3.92 38.37 -2.81
N GLY A 104 -2.96 38.70 -3.69
CA GLY A 104 -1.78 37.86 -3.94
C GLY A 104 -2.00 36.73 -4.96
N ILE A 105 -3.24 36.48 -5.39
CA ILE A 105 -3.57 35.52 -6.43
C ILE A 105 -3.26 36.12 -7.81
N TYR A 106 -2.56 35.35 -8.63
CA TYR A 106 -2.25 35.67 -10.01
C TYR A 106 -3.18 34.93 -10.96
N LYS A 107 -3.36 35.47 -12.16
CA LYS A 107 -4.08 34.80 -13.25
C LYS A 107 -3.30 34.81 -14.57
N ALA A 108 -3.51 33.79 -15.38
CA ALA A 108 -2.99 33.68 -16.74
C ALA A 108 -3.98 32.95 -17.67
N ASN A 109 -3.94 33.27 -18.96
CA ASN A 109 -4.71 32.54 -19.96
C ASN A 109 -4.01 31.22 -20.30
N VAL A 110 -4.77 30.13 -20.30
CA VAL A 110 -4.34 28.81 -20.73
C VAL A 110 -4.70 28.62 -22.21
N PRO A 111 -3.80 28.11 -23.06
CA PRO A 111 -4.12 27.83 -24.46
C PRO A 111 -5.34 26.91 -24.61
N ALA A 112 -6.15 27.17 -25.63
CA ALA A 112 -7.36 26.39 -25.90
C ALA A 112 -7.07 24.88 -26.04
N GLY A 113 -8.00 24.06 -25.54
CA GLY A 113 -7.90 22.59 -25.61
C GLY A 113 -6.99 21.95 -24.56
N ILE A 114 -6.41 22.74 -23.64
CA ILE A 114 -5.64 22.22 -22.50
C ILE A 114 -6.54 22.20 -21.26
N SER A 115 -6.72 21.02 -20.68
CA SER A 115 -7.39 20.80 -19.40
C SER A 115 -6.56 19.82 -18.59
N PHE A 116 -6.43 20.08 -17.30
CA PHE A 116 -5.59 19.32 -16.38
C PHE A 116 -6.13 19.45 -14.95
N GLU A 117 -5.76 18.51 -14.11
CA GLU A 117 -6.11 18.51 -12.68
C GLU A 117 -4.90 18.35 -11.76
N ARG A 118 -3.69 18.38 -12.33
CA ARG A 118 -2.43 18.49 -11.59
C ARG A 118 -1.57 19.57 -12.23
N MET A 119 -1.05 20.45 -11.39
CA MET A 119 -0.13 21.52 -11.77
C MET A 119 1.13 21.41 -10.94
N TYR A 120 2.27 21.60 -11.59
CA TYR A 120 3.58 21.54 -11.00
C TYR A 120 4.29 22.88 -11.24
N VAL A 121 4.91 23.40 -10.19
CA VAL A 121 5.68 24.64 -10.24
C VAL A 121 7.09 24.35 -9.77
N ASN A 122 8.07 24.51 -10.66
CA ASN A 122 9.45 24.10 -10.41
C ASN A 122 9.55 22.63 -9.92
N ASN A 123 8.86 21.72 -10.61
CA ASN A 123 8.72 20.29 -10.29
C ASN A 123 8.02 19.97 -8.95
N GLN A 124 7.38 20.94 -8.28
CA GLN A 124 6.61 20.70 -7.06
C GLN A 124 5.11 20.70 -7.38
N LEU A 125 4.43 19.60 -7.04
CA LEU A 125 2.97 19.50 -7.17
C LEU A 125 2.30 20.60 -6.33
N GLN A 126 1.38 21.34 -6.94
CA GLN A 126 0.58 22.37 -6.27
C GLN A 126 -0.80 21.84 -5.91
N VAL A 127 -1.39 22.42 -4.86
CA VAL A 127 -2.66 21.99 -4.30
C VAL A 127 -3.80 22.52 -5.18
N LEU A 128 -4.67 21.65 -5.66
CA LEU A 128 -5.92 22.10 -6.29
C LEU A 128 -6.80 22.71 -5.19
N ALA A 129 -7.32 23.92 -5.41
CA ALA A 129 -8.08 24.70 -4.42
C ALA A 129 -9.09 23.82 -3.67
N ARG A 130 -8.99 23.75 -2.34
CA ARG A 130 -9.70 22.75 -1.54
C ARG A 130 -10.10 23.25 -0.16
N TYR A 131 -11.11 22.60 0.41
CA TYR A 131 -11.47 22.74 1.80
C TYR A 131 -11.56 21.39 2.53
N PRO A 132 -10.94 21.27 3.73
CA PRO A 132 -10.07 22.26 4.35
C PRO A 132 -8.74 22.38 3.60
N ASN A 133 -8.01 23.44 3.92
CA ASN A 133 -6.68 23.70 3.36
C ASN A 133 -5.74 22.55 3.68
N TYR A 134 -4.82 22.28 2.76
CA TYR A 134 -3.89 21.16 2.85
C TYR A 134 -3.02 21.24 4.11
N ASP A 135 -2.99 20.16 4.88
CA ASP A 135 -2.13 19.96 6.05
C ASP A 135 -1.38 18.62 5.93
N SER A 136 -0.07 18.72 5.70
CA SER A 136 0.81 17.54 5.59
C SER A 136 0.88 16.70 6.87
N ALA A 137 0.54 17.27 8.04
CA ALA A 137 0.56 16.56 9.32
C ALA A 137 -0.75 15.78 9.58
N ALA A 138 -1.83 16.11 8.87
CA ALA A 138 -3.09 15.42 9.03
C ALA A 138 -3.00 13.97 8.56
N ARG A 139 -3.57 13.05 9.36
CA ARG A 139 -3.54 11.61 9.10
C ARG A 139 -4.16 11.24 7.75
N VAL A 140 -5.37 11.76 7.48
CA VAL A 140 -6.20 11.35 6.33
C VAL A 140 -6.31 12.49 5.32
N PHE A 141 -6.10 12.18 4.03
CA PHE A 141 -6.22 13.08 2.87
C PHE A 141 -5.46 14.42 2.99
N HIS A 142 -4.48 14.49 3.89
CA HIS A 142 -3.81 15.73 4.26
C HIS A 142 -4.78 16.86 4.62
N GLY A 143 -5.85 16.52 5.36
CA GLY A 143 -6.86 17.47 5.82
C GLY A 143 -8.26 17.01 5.47
N THR A 144 -9.13 16.93 6.47
CA THR A 144 -10.54 16.59 6.29
C THR A 144 -11.39 17.43 7.24
N ALA A 145 -12.64 17.68 6.87
CA ALA A 145 -13.56 18.45 7.67
C ALA A 145 -14.98 17.89 7.59
N GLU A 146 -15.66 17.81 8.75
CA GLU A 146 -17.05 17.38 8.82
C GLU A 146 -17.97 18.33 8.05
N ASP A 147 -17.68 19.63 8.03
CA ASP A 147 -18.47 20.65 7.34
C ASP A 147 -18.10 20.85 5.85
N ALA A 148 -17.26 19.98 5.26
CA ALA A 148 -16.77 20.16 3.89
C ALA A 148 -17.86 20.26 2.82
N ILE A 149 -19.03 19.66 3.08
CA ILE A 149 -20.22 19.72 2.21
C ILE A 149 -21.44 20.29 2.94
N ALA A 150 -21.25 21.06 4.02
CA ALA A 150 -22.36 21.67 4.75
C ALA A 150 -23.09 22.68 3.86
N ALA A 151 -24.43 22.73 3.95
CA ALA A 151 -25.26 23.62 3.13
C ALA A 151 -24.81 25.09 3.19
N GLU A 152 -24.41 25.59 4.37
CA GLU A 152 -23.92 26.96 4.53
C GLU A 152 -22.59 27.25 3.83
N ARG A 153 -21.79 26.22 3.57
CA ARG A 153 -20.61 26.32 2.72
C ARG A 153 -21.00 26.27 1.26
N VAL A 154 -21.79 25.28 0.86
CA VAL A 154 -22.23 25.08 -0.53
C VAL A 154 -22.93 26.33 -1.09
N LYS A 155 -23.77 27.00 -0.29
CA LYS A 155 -24.45 28.25 -0.68
C LYS A 155 -23.51 29.41 -1.03
N LYS A 156 -22.22 29.34 -0.64
CA LYS A 156 -21.22 30.36 -1.00
C LYS A 156 -20.62 30.12 -2.38
N TRP A 157 -20.73 28.90 -2.92
CA TRP A 157 -20.16 28.53 -4.22
C TRP A 157 -21.06 29.01 -5.34
N LYS A 158 -20.51 29.79 -6.28
CA LYS A 158 -21.29 30.31 -7.42
C LYS A 158 -21.56 29.25 -8.48
N ASP A 159 -20.59 28.39 -8.74
CA ASP A 159 -20.66 27.30 -9.72
C ASP A 159 -19.73 26.15 -9.29
N PRO A 160 -20.17 25.24 -8.41
CA PRO A 160 -19.34 24.15 -7.92
C PRO A 160 -19.24 22.98 -8.92
N ALA A 161 -19.86 23.06 -10.09
CA ALA A 161 -19.85 21.99 -11.08
C ALA A 161 -18.43 21.72 -11.59
N GLY A 162 -18.03 20.45 -11.59
CA GLY A 162 -16.65 20.02 -11.85
C GLY A 162 -15.77 19.93 -10.61
N GLY A 163 -16.25 20.40 -9.45
CA GLY A 163 -15.65 20.14 -8.14
C GLY A 163 -15.66 18.64 -7.79
N TYR A 164 -14.80 18.24 -6.85
CA TYR A 164 -14.76 16.88 -6.33
C TYR A 164 -15.03 16.82 -4.84
N ILE A 165 -15.69 15.76 -4.41
CA ILE A 165 -15.77 15.33 -3.01
C ILE A 165 -14.94 14.06 -2.89
N HIS A 166 -14.04 14.03 -1.91
CA HIS A 166 -13.31 12.83 -1.53
C HIS A 166 -13.68 12.49 -0.09
N ALA A 167 -13.96 11.23 0.17
CA ALA A 167 -14.30 10.76 1.51
C ALA A 167 -13.74 9.36 1.74
N LEU A 168 -13.49 9.00 2.99
CA LEU A 168 -13.36 7.59 3.34
C LEU A 168 -14.72 6.91 3.25
N HIS A 169 -14.70 5.59 3.07
CA HIS A 169 -15.83 4.72 3.36
C HIS A 169 -16.30 4.93 4.81
N ALA A 170 -17.60 4.81 5.11
CA ALA A 170 -18.14 5.05 6.46
C ALA A 170 -17.44 4.27 7.59
N TYR A 171 -16.92 3.09 7.27
CA TYR A 171 -16.13 2.22 8.16
C TYR A 171 -14.62 2.20 7.85
N GLU A 172 -14.11 3.19 7.11
CA GLU A 172 -12.69 3.33 6.74
C GLU A 172 -12.12 2.21 5.84
N TRP A 173 -12.96 1.40 5.21
CA TRP A 173 -12.58 0.30 4.31
C TRP A 173 -12.18 0.74 2.89
N GLY A 174 -11.53 1.89 2.75
CA GLY A 174 -11.16 2.50 1.48
C GLY A 174 -11.76 3.90 1.30
N GLY A 175 -11.91 4.33 0.06
CA GLY A 175 -12.31 5.70 -0.27
C GLY A 175 -13.38 5.77 -1.35
N PHE A 176 -14.13 6.87 -1.33
CA PHE A 176 -15.12 7.23 -2.32
C PHE A 176 -14.81 8.60 -2.90
N HIS A 177 -15.09 8.75 -4.19
CA HIS A 177 -14.90 10.00 -4.89
C HIS A 177 -16.11 10.34 -5.74
N TYR A 178 -16.53 11.59 -5.68
CA TYR A 178 -17.69 12.10 -6.39
C TYR A 178 -17.33 13.38 -7.13
N ARG A 179 -17.83 13.50 -8.36
CA ARG A 179 -17.81 14.74 -9.13
C ARG A 179 -19.12 15.49 -8.90
N ILE A 180 -19.00 16.74 -8.49
CA ILE A 180 -20.13 17.65 -8.32
C ILE A 180 -20.63 18.05 -9.71
N THR A 181 -21.92 17.89 -9.97
CA THR A 181 -22.59 18.29 -11.21
C THR A 181 -23.39 19.57 -11.06
N GLY A 182 -23.66 20.02 -9.83
CA GLY A 182 -24.38 21.23 -9.52
C GLY A 182 -24.74 21.34 -8.03
N ALA A 183 -25.42 22.43 -7.69
CA ALA A 183 -25.99 22.66 -6.37
C ALA A 183 -27.34 23.38 -6.50
N ASP A 184 -28.28 23.12 -5.58
CA ASP A 184 -29.51 23.89 -5.46
C ASP A 184 -29.33 25.13 -4.54
N LYS A 185 -30.41 25.89 -4.33
CA LYS A 185 -30.38 27.12 -3.51
C LYS A 185 -30.32 26.81 -2.01
N GLU A 186 -30.74 25.61 -1.63
CA GLU A 186 -30.77 25.10 -0.27
C GLU A 186 -29.39 24.59 0.17
N GLY A 187 -28.45 24.44 -0.77
CA GLY A 187 -27.08 23.99 -0.52
C GLY A 187 -26.91 22.48 -0.65
N ASN A 188 -27.84 21.79 -1.31
CA ASN A 188 -27.71 20.37 -1.63
C ASN A 188 -26.93 20.20 -2.94
N LEU A 189 -25.95 19.30 -2.95
CA LEU A 189 -25.14 19.00 -4.11
C LEU A 189 -25.79 17.89 -4.95
N THR A 190 -25.77 18.06 -6.27
CA THR A 190 -25.94 16.95 -7.21
C THR A 190 -24.57 16.43 -7.60
N MET A 191 -24.41 15.10 -7.64
CA MET A 191 -23.11 14.48 -7.86
C MET A 191 -23.22 13.13 -8.55
N GLU A 192 -22.13 12.70 -9.16
CA GLU A 192 -21.94 11.35 -9.69
C GLU A 192 -20.61 10.77 -9.17
N GLY A 193 -20.59 9.50 -8.78
CA GLY A 193 -19.40 8.90 -8.19
C GLY A 193 -19.72 7.73 -7.26
N GLY A 194 -18.78 7.43 -6.37
CA GLY A 194 -18.95 6.43 -5.32
C GLY A 194 -18.73 4.99 -5.77
N TRP A 195 -18.09 4.78 -6.93
CA TRP A 195 -17.84 3.46 -7.51
C TRP A 195 -16.39 2.97 -7.32
N GLN A 196 -15.55 3.71 -6.59
CA GLN A 196 -14.15 3.36 -6.35
C GLN A 196 -13.94 2.28 -5.28
N ASN A 197 -15.03 1.83 -4.66
CA ASN A 197 -15.04 0.75 -3.69
C ASN A 197 -16.13 -0.24 -4.11
N ASN A 198 -15.77 -1.53 -4.17
CA ASN A 198 -16.68 -2.61 -4.56
C ASN A 198 -17.61 -3.02 -3.41
N ARG A 199 -17.49 -2.36 -2.25
CA ARG A 199 -18.36 -2.46 -1.08
C ARG A 199 -19.09 -1.14 -0.86
N PRO A 200 -20.28 -0.95 -1.44
CA PRO A 200 -21.02 0.30 -1.34
C PRO A 200 -21.41 0.65 0.09
N ASN A 201 -21.28 1.92 0.45
CA ASN A 201 -21.74 2.49 1.72
C ASN A 201 -21.82 4.02 1.62
N ASP A 202 -22.21 4.67 2.70
CA ASP A 202 -22.18 6.12 2.82
C ASP A 202 -20.74 6.65 2.87
N MET A 203 -20.58 7.92 2.50
CA MET A 203 -19.37 8.68 2.79
C MET A 203 -19.17 8.83 4.29
N HIS A 204 -17.92 8.76 4.74
CA HIS A 204 -17.59 9.06 6.12
C HIS A 204 -17.97 10.50 6.49
N LYS A 205 -18.59 10.68 7.66
CA LYS A 205 -19.13 11.98 8.09
C LYS A 205 -18.06 13.04 8.36
N LYS A 206 -16.89 12.62 8.87
CA LYS A 206 -15.76 13.51 9.24
C LYS A 206 -14.60 13.51 8.24
N TYR A 207 -14.11 12.34 7.86
CA TYR A 207 -13.01 12.17 6.90
C TYR A 207 -13.43 12.39 5.45
N ARG A 208 -13.74 13.64 5.13
CA ARG A 208 -14.08 14.11 3.79
C ARG A 208 -13.50 15.50 3.53
N PHE A 209 -13.24 15.81 2.27
CA PHE A 209 -12.84 17.13 1.80
C PHE A 209 -13.41 17.40 0.42
N VAL A 210 -13.42 18.66 0.01
CA VAL A 210 -13.81 19.10 -1.33
C VAL A 210 -12.68 19.82 -2.01
N GLU A 211 -12.59 19.72 -3.33
CA GLU A 211 -11.58 20.43 -4.12
C GLU A 211 -12.12 20.85 -5.49
N ASN A 212 -11.33 21.66 -6.20
CA ASN A 212 -11.63 22.21 -7.52
C ASN A 212 -12.82 23.17 -7.53
N ILE A 213 -12.95 23.97 -6.47
CA ILE A 213 -14.00 25.00 -6.31
C ILE A 213 -13.31 26.36 -6.17
N PHE A 214 -13.71 27.33 -6.98
CA PHE A 214 -13.03 28.64 -7.03
C PHE A 214 -13.08 29.39 -5.70
N GLU A 215 -14.21 29.34 -5.00
CA GLU A 215 -14.38 30.00 -3.72
C GLU A 215 -13.57 29.40 -2.57
N GLU A 216 -13.00 28.20 -2.76
CA GLU A 216 -12.07 27.57 -1.80
C GLU A 216 -10.59 27.79 -2.21
N LEU A 217 -10.30 28.70 -3.17
CA LEU A 217 -8.95 29.17 -3.46
C LEU A 217 -8.57 30.26 -2.45
N ASP A 218 -7.97 29.88 -1.32
CA ASP A 218 -7.71 30.81 -0.22
C ASP A 218 -6.35 30.65 0.48
N ALA A 219 -5.57 29.62 0.13
CA ALA A 219 -4.28 29.34 0.73
C ALA A 219 -3.10 29.45 -0.27
N PRO A 220 -1.90 29.90 0.16
CA PRO A 220 -0.72 29.85 -0.67
C PRO A 220 -0.37 28.41 -1.11
N GLY A 221 0.01 28.24 -2.38
CA GLY A 221 0.22 26.95 -3.04
C GLY A 221 -1.02 26.42 -3.77
N GLU A 222 -2.19 27.05 -3.58
CA GLU A 222 -3.42 26.63 -4.24
C GLU A 222 -3.61 27.21 -5.64
N TRP A 223 -4.31 26.48 -6.49
CA TRP A 223 -4.68 26.92 -7.84
C TRP A 223 -6.06 26.44 -8.25
N TRP A 224 -6.66 27.11 -9.24
CA TRP A 224 -7.92 26.71 -9.85
C TRP A 224 -7.97 27.12 -11.34
N LEU A 225 -8.50 26.25 -12.19
CA LEU A 225 -8.66 26.50 -13.62
C LEU A 225 -10.14 26.74 -13.96
N ASP A 226 -10.47 27.95 -14.41
CA ASP A 226 -11.74 28.23 -15.07
C ASP A 226 -11.72 27.55 -16.44
N LYS A 227 -12.08 26.25 -16.51
CA LYS A 227 -12.06 25.46 -17.74
C LYS A 227 -12.96 26.07 -18.83
N LYS A 228 -14.03 26.80 -18.45
CA LYS A 228 -14.96 27.45 -19.39
C LYS A 228 -14.33 28.68 -20.05
N LYS A 229 -13.56 29.48 -19.29
CA LYS A 229 -12.91 30.69 -19.80
C LYS A 229 -11.44 30.49 -20.22
N GLY A 230 -10.84 29.36 -19.88
CA GLY A 230 -9.41 29.11 -20.08
C GLY A 230 -8.53 30.01 -19.22
N ILE A 231 -8.93 30.33 -17.99
CA ILE A 231 -8.16 31.20 -17.08
C ILE A 231 -7.69 30.38 -15.87
N LEU A 232 -6.38 30.30 -15.69
CA LEU A 232 -5.75 29.70 -14.52
C LEU A 232 -5.55 30.77 -13.45
N TYR A 233 -5.97 30.48 -12.23
CA TYR A 233 -5.72 31.27 -11.02
C TYR A 233 -4.74 30.50 -10.14
N TYR A 234 -3.76 31.20 -9.57
CA TYR A 234 -2.74 30.60 -8.72
C TYR A 234 -2.38 31.54 -7.57
N TYR A 235 -2.41 31.03 -6.35
CA TYR A 235 -1.90 31.70 -5.17
C TYR A 235 -0.47 31.21 -4.90
N PRO A 236 0.58 31.93 -5.35
CA PRO A 236 1.95 31.49 -5.13
C PRO A 236 2.32 31.48 -3.64
N PRO A 237 3.10 30.48 -3.17
CA PRO A 237 3.77 30.52 -1.88
C PRO A 237 4.65 31.77 -1.73
N HIS A 238 4.85 32.20 -0.49
CA HIS A 238 5.66 33.38 -0.20
C HIS A 238 7.06 33.28 -0.82
N GLY A 239 7.47 34.31 -1.57
CA GLY A 239 8.78 34.40 -2.24
C GLY A 239 8.85 33.75 -3.62
N LEU A 240 7.81 33.04 -4.07
CA LEU A 240 7.76 32.51 -5.43
C LEU A 240 7.30 33.58 -6.42
N ASN A 241 8.08 33.80 -7.48
CA ASN A 241 7.67 34.64 -8.61
C ASN A 241 7.09 33.75 -9.74
N PRO A 242 5.78 33.82 -10.03
CA PRO A 242 5.15 32.98 -11.05
C PRO A 242 5.62 33.31 -12.48
N THR A 243 6.14 34.52 -12.73
CA THR A 243 6.63 34.92 -14.08
C THR A 243 7.93 34.25 -14.49
N THR A 244 8.73 33.78 -13.54
CA THR A 244 10.02 33.11 -13.79
C THR A 244 9.98 31.61 -13.48
N ALA A 245 8.91 31.14 -12.85
CA ALA A 245 8.77 29.75 -12.46
C ALA A 245 8.42 28.86 -13.67
N ILE A 246 8.90 27.62 -13.63
CA ILE A 246 8.55 26.60 -14.64
C ILE A 246 7.17 26.05 -14.29
N MET A 247 6.22 26.22 -15.22
CA MET A 247 4.85 25.74 -15.09
C MET A 247 4.65 24.49 -15.94
N GLU A 248 4.31 23.39 -15.31
CA GLU A 248 4.00 22.13 -15.98
C GLU A 248 2.66 21.60 -15.49
N VAL A 249 1.92 20.96 -16.37
CA VAL A 249 0.59 20.41 -16.07
C VAL A 249 0.49 18.98 -16.54
N SER A 250 -0.35 18.18 -15.89
CA SER A 250 -0.64 16.82 -16.34
C SER A 250 -1.40 16.80 -17.67
N GLN A 251 -1.27 15.71 -18.43
CA GLN A 251 -2.03 15.51 -19.66
C GLN A 251 -2.47 14.05 -19.84
N LEU A 252 -1.55 13.10 -19.69
CA LEU A 252 -1.82 11.68 -19.95
C LEU A 252 -1.92 10.87 -18.66
N LYS A 253 -2.88 9.96 -18.59
CA LYS A 253 -2.94 8.92 -17.55
C LYS A 253 -1.89 7.83 -17.83
N ASN A 254 -1.85 7.35 -19.07
CA ASN A 254 -0.91 6.34 -19.54
C ASN A 254 0.18 6.95 -20.41
N THR A 255 1.45 6.64 -20.14
CA THR A 255 2.59 7.15 -20.92
C THR A 255 3.00 6.20 -22.04
N ILE A 256 3.17 4.91 -21.71
CA ILE A 256 3.54 3.87 -22.67
C ILE A 256 2.65 2.65 -22.46
N GLU A 257 2.10 2.12 -23.54
CA GLU A 257 1.31 0.89 -23.54
C GLU A 257 2.00 -0.17 -24.40
N LEU A 258 2.27 -1.31 -23.80
CA LEU A 258 2.79 -2.51 -24.44
C LEU A 258 1.60 -3.46 -24.67
N LYS A 259 1.19 -3.64 -25.93
CA LYS A 259 -0.02 -4.37 -26.29
C LYS A 259 0.26 -5.57 -27.18
N GLY A 260 -0.12 -6.74 -26.73
CA GLY A 260 -0.25 -7.94 -27.54
C GLY A 260 -1.54 -8.67 -27.21
N THR A 261 -1.56 -9.96 -27.49
CA THR A 261 -2.65 -10.86 -27.09
C THR A 261 -2.06 -12.19 -26.66
N GLN A 262 -2.85 -13.06 -26.03
CA GLN A 262 -2.41 -14.43 -25.77
C GLN A 262 -1.98 -15.18 -27.06
N ALA A 263 -2.66 -14.95 -28.18
CA ALA A 263 -2.34 -15.62 -29.45
C ALA A 263 -1.14 -15.01 -30.19
N ALA A 264 -0.91 -13.71 -30.00
CA ALA A 264 0.17 -12.95 -30.62
C ALA A 264 0.77 -11.98 -29.58
N PRO A 265 1.54 -12.49 -28.61
CA PRO A 265 2.10 -11.67 -27.54
C PRO A 265 3.20 -10.74 -28.05
N LEU A 266 3.33 -9.58 -27.41
CA LEU A 266 4.48 -8.70 -27.59
C LEU A 266 5.63 -9.18 -26.69
N LYS A 267 6.81 -9.41 -27.28
CA LYS A 267 7.92 -10.05 -26.55
C LYS A 267 9.17 -9.18 -26.48
N HIS A 268 9.97 -9.41 -25.44
CA HIS A 268 11.35 -8.91 -25.34
C HIS A 268 11.48 -7.38 -25.44
N ILE A 269 10.55 -6.66 -24.80
CA ILE A 269 10.62 -5.20 -24.63
C ILE A 269 11.29 -4.89 -23.30
N GLN A 270 12.28 -4.00 -23.31
CA GLN A 270 12.95 -3.53 -22.11
C GLN A 270 12.86 -2.00 -22.02
N ILE A 271 12.50 -1.50 -20.84
CA ILE A 271 12.51 -0.07 -20.52
C ILE A 271 13.39 0.09 -19.27
N THR A 272 14.49 0.84 -19.37
CA THR A 272 15.49 0.90 -18.32
C THR A 272 16.00 2.30 -18.01
N GLY A 273 16.15 2.61 -16.71
CA GLY A 273 16.89 3.80 -16.27
C GLY A 273 16.19 5.13 -16.59
N LEU A 274 14.87 5.14 -16.70
CA LEU A 274 14.08 6.34 -17.03
C LEU A 274 13.29 6.83 -15.82
N ARG A 275 13.13 8.16 -15.70
CA ARG A 275 12.20 8.77 -14.74
C ARG A 275 10.87 9.09 -15.44
N PHE A 276 9.75 8.67 -14.88
CA PHE A 276 8.40 9.00 -15.32
C PHE A 276 7.72 9.96 -14.34
N THR A 277 7.02 10.98 -14.86
CA THR A 277 6.34 11.98 -14.03
C THR A 277 5.20 12.70 -14.78
N HIS A 278 4.43 13.50 -14.02
CA HIS A 278 3.34 14.38 -14.49
C HIS A 278 2.13 13.65 -15.09
N ASN A 279 1.90 12.39 -14.71
CA ASN A 279 0.71 11.65 -15.12
C ASN A 279 -0.55 12.20 -14.44
N GLU A 280 -1.65 12.27 -15.20
CA GLU A 280 -2.96 12.73 -14.72
C GLU A 280 -3.61 11.73 -13.74
N ARG A 281 -4.56 12.22 -12.94
CA ARG A 281 -5.30 11.43 -11.95
C ARG A 281 -6.28 10.46 -12.58
N SER A 282 -6.40 9.25 -12.03
CA SER A 282 -7.29 8.18 -12.54
C SER A 282 -8.55 7.92 -11.72
N PHE A 283 -8.68 8.45 -10.51
CA PHE A 283 -9.67 8.00 -9.51
C PHE A 283 -11.15 8.00 -9.97
N MET A 284 -11.57 8.88 -10.89
CA MET A 284 -12.94 8.84 -11.43
C MET A 284 -13.17 7.76 -12.50
N ASP A 285 -12.10 7.18 -13.03
CA ASP A 285 -12.13 6.05 -13.98
C ASP A 285 -11.99 4.69 -13.27
N THR A 286 -11.70 4.68 -11.97
CA THR A 286 -11.62 3.48 -11.13
C THR A 286 -13.01 2.86 -10.93
N ARG A 287 -13.54 2.22 -11.98
CA ARG A 287 -14.92 1.74 -12.09
C ARG A 287 -15.04 0.22 -12.22
N GLU A 288 -13.96 -0.44 -12.63
CA GLU A 288 -14.00 -1.87 -12.91
C GLU A 288 -13.97 -2.63 -11.58
N PRO A 289 -15.04 -3.37 -11.21
CA PRO A 289 -15.01 -4.15 -9.99
C PRO A 289 -14.04 -5.33 -10.15
N LEU A 290 -13.19 -5.52 -9.16
CA LEU A 290 -12.37 -6.73 -9.08
C LEU A 290 -13.18 -7.89 -8.51
N LEU A 291 -12.73 -9.11 -8.76
CA LEU A 291 -13.45 -10.33 -8.40
C LEU A 291 -13.54 -10.44 -6.87
N ARG A 292 -14.74 -10.18 -6.32
CA ARG A 292 -15.12 -10.39 -4.92
C ARG A 292 -14.19 -9.76 -3.85
N SER A 293 -13.23 -8.93 -4.23
CA SER A 293 -12.52 -8.01 -3.34
C SER A 293 -13.31 -6.73 -3.15
N ASP A 294 -12.92 -5.92 -2.16
CA ASP A 294 -13.51 -4.59 -1.92
C ASP A 294 -12.98 -3.54 -2.94
N TRP A 295 -12.13 -3.95 -3.88
CA TRP A 295 -11.45 -3.08 -4.84
C TRP A 295 -12.24 -2.90 -6.13
N THR A 296 -12.23 -1.68 -6.63
CA THR A 296 -12.38 -1.43 -8.06
C THR A 296 -11.08 -0.85 -8.60
N ILE A 297 -10.88 -0.92 -9.92
CA ILE A 297 -9.61 -0.50 -10.53
C ILE A 297 -9.82 0.39 -11.75
N TYR A 298 -8.90 1.33 -11.95
CA TYR A 298 -8.61 1.87 -13.27
C TYR A 298 -7.60 0.95 -13.95
N ARG A 299 -8.03 0.22 -14.98
CA ARG A 299 -7.18 -0.72 -15.75
C ARG A 299 -6.23 0.03 -16.70
N GLY A 300 -5.30 0.77 -16.10
CA GLY A 300 -4.26 1.55 -16.76
C GLY A 300 -3.19 1.96 -15.75
N GLY A 301 -2.21 2.71 -16.21
CA GLY A 301 -1.08 3.19 -15.41
C GLY A 301 -0.04 3.86 -16.31
N VAL A 302 0.99 4.46 -15.70
CA VAL A 302 2.11 5.08 -16.44
C VAL A 302 2.64 4.13 -17.52
N LEU A 303 2.86 2.87 -17.13
CA LEU A 303 3.14 1.76 -18.03
C LEU A 303 2.01 0.72 -17.93
N LEU A 304 1.39 0.42 -19.07
CA LEU A 304 0.44 -0.68 -19.21
C LEU A 304 1.08 -1.81 -20.02
N LEU A 305 1.09 -3.01 -19.46
CA LEU A 305 1.45 -4.26 -20.12
C LEU A 305 0.17 -5.08 -20.28
N GLU A 306 -0.19 -5.43 -21.51
CA GLU A 306 -1.30 -6.33 -21.80
C GLU A 306 -0.93 -7.22 -22.97
N GLY A 307 -0.95 -8.54 -22.79
CA GLY A 307 -0.55 -9.49 -23.83
C GLY A 307 0.97 -9.57 -24.04
N THR A 308 1.77 -9.47 -22.99
CA THR A 308 3.25 -9.46 -23.09
C THR A 308 3.91 -10.75 -22.62
N GLU A 309 5.11 -11.02 -23.12
CA GLU A 309 6.00 -12.06 -22.60
C GLU A 309 7.46 -11.58 -22.52
N HIS A 310 8.17 -11.94 -21.44
CA HIS A 310 9.59 -11.64 -21.26
C HIS A 310 9.94 -10.15 -21.41
N CYS A 311 9.03 -9.26 -21.06
CA CYS A 311 9.26 -7.82 -21.00
C CYS A 311 9.85 -7.44 -19.64
N LYS A 312 10.68 -6.39 -19.62
CA LYS A 312 11.40 -5.96 -18.44
C LYS A 312 11.30 -4.46 -18.22
N ILE A 313 10.78 -4.04 -17.08
CA ILE A 313 10.86 -2.68 -16.58
C ILE A 313 11.92 -2.66 -15.48
N ALA A 314 13.01 -1.93 -15.69
CA ALA A 314 14.18 -2.01 -14.81
C ALA A 314 14.74 -0.64 -14.43
N ASP A 315 15.14 -0.47 -13.18
CA ASP A 315 15.91 0.70 -12.74
C ASP A 315 15.24 2.06 -13.04
N CYS A 316 13.91 2.06 -13.17
CA CYS A 316 13.12 3.25 -13.46
C CYS A 316 12.68 3.96 -12.18
N THR A 317 12.43 5.26 -12.28
CA THR A 317 11.84 6.06 -11.21
C THR A 317 10.47 6.54 -11.62
N PHE A 318 9.48 6.44 -10.74
CA PHE A 318 8.12 6.96 -10.94
C PHE A 318 7.83 7.89 -9.78
N ASP A 319 7.55 9.16 -10.09
CA ASP A 319 7.42 10.22 -9.08
C ASP A 319 6.25 11.14 -9.41
N GLY A 320 5.36 11.30 -8.44
CA GLY A 320 4.23 12.23 -8.51
C GLY A 320 3.19 11.77 -9.52
N ILE A 321 2.90 10.47 -9.56
CA ILE A 321 1.97 9.83 -10.49
C ILE A 321 0.53 10.02 -10.01
N GLY A 322 -0.40 10.43 -10.89
CA GLY A 322 -1.80 10.66 -10.50
C GLY A 322 -2.65 9.41 -10.24
N GLY A 323 -2.17 8.23 -10.62
CA GLY A 323 -2.88 6.95 -10.54
C GLY A 323 -1.94 5.78 -10.30
N ASN A 324 -2.15 4.66 -10.99
CA ASN A 324 -1.27 3.49 -10.93
C ASN A 324 0.07 3.76 -11.67
N ALA A 325 1.19 3.25 -11.14
CA ALA A 325 2.47 3.33 -11.85
C ALA A 325 2.61 2.25 -12.94
N ILE A 326 2.48 0.97 -12.60
CA ILE A 326 2.64 -0.13 -13.56
C ILE A 326 1.45 -1.09 -13.46
N MET A 327 0.80 -1.38 -14.59
CA MET A 327 -0.33 -2.30 -14.70
C MET A 327 0.02 -3.44 -15.67
N ALA A 328 0.09 -4.68 -15.17
CA ALA A 328 0.09 -5.90 -15.96
C ALA A 328 -1.34 -6.46 -16.02
N SER A 329 -2.03 -6.13 -17.11
CA SER A 329 -3.45 -6.42 -17.35
C SER A 329 -3.63 -7.67 -18.20
N LYS A 330 -4.55 -8.55 -17.82
CA LYS A 330 -4.90 -9.78 -18.55
C LYS A 330 -3.67 -10.65 -18.82
N TYR A 331 -3.50 -11.23 -20.00
CA TYR A 331 -2.38 -12.12 -20.32
C TYR A 331 -1.01 -11.42 -20.20
N ASN A 332 -0.14 -11.89 -19.30
CA ASN A 332 1.27 -11.48 -19.20
C ASN A 332 2.08 -12.70 -18.74
N ARG A 333 3.26 -12.99 -19.32
CA ARG A 333 4.10 -14.15 -18.91
C ARG A 333 5.54 -13.77 -18.70
N GLN A 334 6.07 -14.12 -17.54
CA GLN A 334 7.51 -14.00 -17.27
C GLN A 334 8.04 -12.56 -17.47
N ASP A 335 7.14 -11.58 -17.27
CA ASP A 335 7.50 -10.16 -17.25
C ASP A 335 8.13 -9.81 -15.90
N THR A 336 9.11 -8.92 -15.91
CA THR A 336 9.89 -8.57 -14.72
C THR A 336 9.88 -7.07 -14.48
N ILE A 337 9.54 -6.66 -13.26
CA ILE A 337 9.61 -5.29 -12.76
C ILE A 337 10.62 -5.26 -11.63
N THR A 338 11.78 -4.61 -11.84
CA THR A 338 12.89 -4.72 -10.90
C THR A 338 13.76 -3.48 -10.73
N GLY A 339 14.27 -3.24 -9.52
CA GLY A 339 15.20 -2.14 -9.26
C GLY A 339 14.56 -0.76 -9.38
N CYS A 340 13.23 -0.69 -9.43
CA CYS A 340 12.47 0.54 -9.61
C CYS A 340 12.26 1.26 -8.28
N HIS A 341 12.16 2.59 -8.35
CA HIS A 341 11.77 3.45 -7.23
C HIS A 341 10.45 4.14 -7.57
N ILE A 342 9.36 3.74 -6.92
CA ILE A 342 8.01 4.23 -7.18
C ILE A 342 7.50 4.95 -5.94
N TYR A 343 7.19 6.24 -6.07
CA TYR A 343 6.71 7.00 -4.93
C TYR A 343 5.82 8.20 -5.29
N ASN A 344 5.07 8.69 -4.30
CA ASN A 344 4.07 9.74 -4.43
C ASN A 344 3.04 9.38 -5.51
N THR A 345 2.37 8.24 -5.34
CA THR A 345 1.37 7.74 -6.29
C THR A 345 -0.04 8.01 -5.81
N GLY A 346 -0.89 8.45 -6.73
CA GLY A 346 -2.32 8.62 -6.48
C GLY A 346 -3.03 7.31 -6.15
N ALA A 347 -2.53 6.18 -6.68
CA ALA A 347 -3.06 4.85 -6.44
C ALA A 347 -1.91 3.82 -6.27
N ASN A 348 -1.96 2.69 -6.97
CA ASN A 348 -1.07 1.55 -6.78
C ASN A 348 0.31 1.72 -7.41
N ALA A 349 1.32 1.04 -6.85
CA ALA A 349 2.62 0.99 -7.51
C ALA A 349 2.67 -0.08 -8.63
N ILE A 350 2.40 -1.35 -8.31
CA ILE A 350 2.45 -2.45 -9.29
C ILE A 350 1.16 -3.28 -9.18
N CYS A 351 0.48 -3.51 -10.31
CA CYS A 351 -0.73 -4.34 -10.37
C CYS A 351 -0.54 -5.51 -11.33
N PHE A 352 -0.91 -6.72 -10.90
CA PHE A 352 -1.06 -7.92 -11.74
C PHE A 352 -2.52 -8.35 -11.71
N ILE A 353 -3.30 -7.97 -12.74
CA ILE A 353 -4.75 -8.12 -12.73
C ILE A 353 -5.24 -8.84 -13.98
N GLY A 354 -5.78 -10.05 -13.80
CA GLY A 354 -6.35 -10.86 -14.87
C GLY A 354 -7.68 -10.37 -15.43
N ASP A 355 -8.18 -11.11 -16.41
CA ASP A 355 -9.52 -10.94 -16.97
C ASP A 355 -10.55 -11.70 -16.12
N THR A 356 -11.62 -11.04 -15.71
CA THR A 356 -12.71 -11.69 -14.96
C THR A 356 -13.39 -12.81 -15.76
N LYS A 357 -13.30 -12.77 -17.10
CA LYS A 357 -13.75 -13.86 -17.98
C LYS A 357 -12.86 -15.11 -17.92
N SER A 358 -11.71 -15.06 -17.24
CA SER A 358 -10.89 -16.25 -16.95
C SER A 358 -11.40 -17.03 -15.74
N VAL A 359 -12.33 -16.49 -14.96
CA VAL A 359 -12.86 -17.11 -13.74
C VAL A 359 -14.20 -17.78 -14.07
N ARG A 360 -14.44 -18.97 -13.52
CA ARG A 360 -15.73 -19.66 -13.67
C ARG A 360 -16.65 -19.24 -12.53
N SER A 361 -17.94 -19.07 -12.85
CA SER A 361 -18.95 -18.58 -11.89
C SER A 361 -18.53 -17.30 -11.12
N PRO A 362 -18.01 -16.26 -11.81
CA PRO A 362 -17.57 -15.04 -11.14
C PRO A 362 -18.75 -14.32 -10.46
N SER A 363 -18.50 -13.67 -9.33
CA SER A 363 -19.43 -12.75 -8.67
C SER A 363 -18.71 -11.47 -8.28
N PHE A 364 -19.44 -10.41 -7.97
CA PHE A 364 -18.88 -9.09 -7.65
C PHE A 364 -19.67 -8.44 -6.52
N GLY A 365 -18.96 -7.77 -5.60
CA GLY A 365 -19.54 -7.22 -4.38
C GLY A 365 -19.79 -8.29 -3.30
N TYR A 366 -19.85 -7.83 -2.05
CA TYR A 366 -19.93 -8.69 -0.86
C TYR A 366 -21.22 -9.53 -0.80
N GLU A 367 -22.36 -8.97 -1.17
CA GLU A 367 -23.68 -9.60 -1.00
C GLU A 367 -24.02 -10.66 -2.08
N ASN A 368 -23.25 -10.70 -3.17
CA ASN A 368 -23.60 -11.51 -4.34
C ASN A 368 -22.81 -12.82 -4.37
N PHE A 369 -23.50 -13.93 -4.60
CA PHE A 369 -22.88 -15.25 -4.77
C PHE A 369 -23.61 -16.08 -5.83
N VAL A 370 -22.97 -17.16 -6.30
CA VAL A 370 -23.58 -18.12 -7.23
C VAL A 370 -24.03 -19.35 -6.43
N PRO A 371 -25.32 -19.70 -6.41
CA PRO A 371 -25.80 -20.87 -5.69
C PRO A 371 -25.17 -22.17 -6.20
N TYR A 372 -24.94 -23.14 -5.32
CA TYR A 372 -24.28 -24.42 -5.65
C TYR A 372 -24.81 -25.11 -6.91
N ALA A 373 -26.13 -25.17 -7.10
CA ALA A 373 -26.75 -25.81 -8.27
C ALA A 373 -26.39 -25.17 -9.62
N GLN A 374 -25.81 -23.96 -9.62
CA GLN A 374 -25.39 -23.19 -10.78
C GLN A 374 -23.86 -23.05 -10.88
N LEU A 375 -23.11 -23.58 -9.91
CA LEU A 375 -21.65 -23.49 -9.93
C LEU A 375 -21.08 -24.39 -11.02
N ASP A 376 -20.14 -23.83 -11.78
CA ASP A 376 -19.21 -24.63 -12.55
C ASP A 376 -18.15 -25.19 -11.59
N ILE A 377 -18.23 -26.49 -11.32
CA ILE A 377 -17.33 -27.19 -10.39
C ILE A 377 -16.02 -27.66 -11.06
N THR A 378 -15.77 -27.27 -12.31
CA THR A 378 -14.50 -27.57 -12.98
C THR A 378 -13.36 -26.82 -12.29
N PRO A 379 -12.31 -27.50 -11.81
CA PRO A 379 -11.17 -26.83 -11.17
C PRO A 379 -10.45 -25.88 -12.13
N GLY A 380 -10.06 -24.73 -11.60
CA GLY A 380 -9.19 -23.78 -12.26
C GLY A 380 -9.89 -22.84 -13.22
N PRO A 381 -9.09 -22.14 -14.06
CA PRO A 381 -9.60 -21.10 -14.93
C PRO A 381 -10.47 -21.62 -16.07
N LEU A 382 -11.29 -20.73 -16.62
CA LEU A 382 -11.97 -20.89 -17.91
C LEU A 382 -11.02 -20.62 -19.08
N THR A 383 -10.11 -19.64 -18.95
CA THR A 383 -9.12 -19.24 -19.96
C THR A 383 -7.82 -18.82 -19.30
N ASN A 384 -6.71 -18.78 -20.04
CA ASN A 384 -5.40 -18.36 -19.50
C ASN A 384 -5.13 -16.84 -19.62
N ASN A 385 -6.17 -16.00 -19.76
CA ASN A 385 -6.06 -14.57 -20.02
C ASN A 385 -5.77 -13.74 -18.75
N PHE A 386 -4.71 -14.08 -18.04
CA PHE A 386 -4.31 -13.45 -16.78
C PHE A 386 -2.79 -13.50 -16.57
N PRO A 387 -2.18 -12.67 -15.69
CA PRO A 387 -0.74 -12.68 -15.48
C PRO A 387 -0.26 -14.00 -14.85
N GLN A 388 0.82 -14.57 -15.37
CA GLN A 388 1.46 -15.73 -14.75
C GLN A 388 2.98 -15.61 -14.74
N GLN A 389 3.62 -16.13 -13.68
CA GLN A 389 5.08 -16.23 -13.58
C GLN A 389 5.80 -14.88 -13.72
N CYS A 390 5.10 -13.78 -13.44
CA CYS A 390 5.69 -12.44 -13.47
C CYS A 390 6.37 -12.14 -12.12
N ILE A 391 7.34 -11.24 -12.15
CA ILE A 391 8.22 -10.96 -11.00
C ILE A 391 8.20 -9.47 -10.69
N ALA A 392 7.93 -9.12 -9.43
CA ALA A 392 8.22 -7.83 -8.83
C ALA A 392 9.36 -8.00 -7.83
N SER A 393 10.58 -7.56 -8.17
CA SER A 393 11.75 -7.78 -7.32
C SER A 393 12.66 -6.58 -7.11
N ASP A 394 13.17 -6.42 -5.90
CA ASP A 394 14.19 -5.40 -5.59
C ASP A 394 13.71 -3.97 -5.87
N ASN A 395 12.43 -3.69 -5.63
CA ASN A 395 11.81 -2.38 -5.81
C ASN A 395 11.62 -1.65 -4.47
N LEU A 396 11.75 -0.33 -4.51
CA LEU A 396 11.43 0.56 -3.40
C LEU A 396 10.11 1.27 -3.71
N LEU A 397 9.06 0.96 -2.93
CA LEU A 397 7.68 1.42 -3.16
C LEU A 397 7.20 2.20 -1.93
N HIS A 398 6.94 3.50 -2.02
CA HIS A 398 6.48 4.24 -0.83
C HIS A 398 5.69 5.50 -1.12
N ASP A 399 4.95 6.01 -0.13
CA ASP A 399 4.03 7.15 -0.30
C ASP A 399 3.00 6.83 -1.38
N LEU A 400 2.17 5.83 -1.07
CA LEU A 400 1.24 5.22 -2.00
C LEU A 400 -0.21 5.47 -1.57
N GLY A 401 -1.04 5.84 -2.55
CA GLY A 401 -2.47 6.08 -2.34
C GLY A 401 -2.79 7.47 -1.83
N ASP A 402 -2.09 8.50 -2.33
CA ASP A 402 -2.35 9.91 -1.98
C ASP A 402 -3.80 10.32 -2.30
N ILE A 403 -4.39 9.72 -3.34
CA ILE A 403 -5.75 10.00 -3.80
C ILE A 403 -6.66 8.80 -3.47
N GLU A 404 -6.47 7.68 -4.17
CA GLU A 404 -7.26 6.46 -4.00
C GLU A 404 -6.86 5.75 -2.69
N LYS A 405 -7.85 5.22 -1.96
CA LYS A 405 -7.64 4.59 -0.64
C LYS A 405 -7.81 3.06 -0.67
N GLN A 406 -8.17 2.51 -1.83
CA GLN A 406 -7.90 1.12 -2.20
C GLN A 406 -6.57 1.11 -2.98
N ALA A 407 -5.45 1.28 -2.27
CA ALA A 407 -4.12 1.40 -2.88
C ALA A 407 -3.07 0.59 -2.12
N THR A 408 -2.14 -0.01 -2.85
CA THR A 408 -1.10 -0.90 -2.32
C THR A 408 0.21 -0.80 -3.11
N GLY A 409 1.29 -1.37 -2.57
CA GLY A 409 2.56 -1.53 -3.27
C GLY A 409 2.46 -2.55 -4.39
N VAL A 410 1.97 -3.75 -4.08
CA VAL A 410 1.74 -4.81 -5.07
C VAL A 410 0.32 -5.35 -4.93
N GLU A 411 -0.48 -5.20 -5.99
CA GLU A 411 -1.84 -5.74 -6.13
C GLU A 411 -1.80 -6.99 -7.02
N ILE A 412 -2.40 -8.08 -6.55
CA ILE A 412 -2.53 -9.34 -7.28
C ILE A 412 -4.00 -9.75 -7.29
N GLN A 413 -4.57 -9.95 -8.48
CA GLN A 413 -5.97 -10.36 -8.62
C GLN A 413 -6.11 -11.19 -9.90
N ILE A 414 -6.73 -12.37 -9.83
CA ILE A 414 -6.84 -13.31 -10.95
C ILE A 414 -5.47 -13.48 -11.61
N ALA A 415 -4.52 -14.11 -10.92
CA ALA A 415 -3.16 -14.28 -11.41
C ALA A 415 -2.57 -15.61 -10.92
N SER A 416 -1.43 -16.07 -11.41
CA SER A 416 -0.81 -17.27 -10.83
C SER A 416 0.71 -17.19 -10.82
N GLU A 417 1.34 -17.78 -9.82
CA GLU A 417 2.81 -17.89 -9.75
C GLU A 417 3.53 -16.54 -9.82
N ILE A 418 2.91 -15.48 -9.31
CA ILE A 418 3.54 -14.16 -9.19
C ILE A 418 4.57 -14.22 -8.06
N ILE A 419 5.77 -13.73 -8.35
CA ILE A 419 6.88 -13.67 -7.39
C ILE A 419 7.07 -12.22 -6.94
N VAL A 420 6.92 -11.97 -5.64
CA VAL A 420 7.16 -10.67 -5.01
C VAL A 420 8.31 -10.84 -4.04
N ARG A 421 9.50 -10.34 -4.38
CA ARG A 421 10.70 -10.57 -3.55
C ARG A 421 11.61 -9.38 -3.35
N HIS A 422 12.23 -9.27 -2.18
CA HIS A 422 13.19 -8.20 -1.86
C HIS A 422 12.64 -6.79 -2.12
N ASN A 423 11.34 -6.55 -1.95
CA ASN A 423 10.79 -5.21 -2.07
C ASN A 423 10.75 -4.55 -0.68
N SER A 424 11.05 -3.26 -0.62
CA SER A 424 10.79 -2.43 0.56
C SER A 424 9.55 -1.58 0.28
N ILE A 425 8.50 -1.76 1.08
CA ILE A 425 7.19 -1.16 0.86
C ILE A 425 6.74 -0.44 2.13
N TYR A 426 6.53 0.88 2.08
CA TYR A 426 6.11 1.61 3.28
C TYR A 426 5.34 2.89 2.99
N ARG A 427 4.67 3.44 4.01
CA ARG A 427 3.81 4.64 3.90
C ARG A 427 2.71 4.44 2.87
N THR A 428 1.88 3.44 3.10
CA THR A 428 0.73 3.14 2.25
C THR A 428 -0.57 3.49 2.97
N SER A 429 -1.55 4.01 2.22
CA SER A 429 -2.87 4.36 2.78
C SER A 429 -3.65 3.12 3.24
N ARG A 430 -3.41 1.95 2.61
CA ARG A 430 -3.99 0.63 2.93
C ARG A 430 -2.90 -0.46 3.03
N ALA A 431 -3.00 -1.62 2.39
CA ALA A 431 -1.97 -2.67 2.45
C ALA A 431 -0.63 -2.24 1.83
N GLY A 432 0.43 -3.01 2.11
CA GLY A 432 1.66 -2.96 1.33
C GLY A 432 1.66 -3.98 0.19
N ILE A 433 1.13 -5.19 0.44
CA ILE A 433 0.89 -6.22 -0.57
C ILE A 433 -0.53 -6.76 -0.38
N ASN A 434 -1.28 -6.90 -1.45
CA ASN A 434 -2.65 -7.38 -1.43
C ASN A 434 -2.88 -8.46 -2.49
N ILE A 435 -3.58 -9.53 -2.13
CA ILE A 435 -4.10 -10.55 -3.05
C ILE A 435 -5.62 -10.57 -2.95
N GLY A 436 -6.31 -10.13 -4.00
CA GLY A 436 -7.74 -9.87 -3.89
C GLY A 436 -8.68 -11.07 -4.10
N ASP A 437 -8.13 -12.25 -4.41
CA ASP A 437 -8.88 -13.51 -4.56
C ASP A 437 -7.97 -14.73 -4.31
N GLY A 438 -8.52 -15.95 -4.36
CA GLY A 438 -7.72 -17.18 -4.37
C GLY A 438 -7.30 -17.63 -5.78
N CYS A 439 -7.68 -16.90 -6.84
CA CYS A 439 -7.38 -17.27 -8.22
C CYS A 439 -5.90 -16.96 -8.56
N PHE A 440 -5.10 -17.89 -9.08
CA PHE A 440 -5.17 -19.35 -8.99
C PHE A 440 -3.99 -19.88 -8.15
N GLY A 441 -3.49 -19.00 -7.27
CA GLY A 441 -2.43 -19.26 -6.32
C GLY A 441 -1.05 -19.52 -6.94
N GLY A 442 -0.18 -20.16 -6.16
CA GLY A 442 1.21 -20.43 -6.51
C GLY A 442 2.13 -19.23 -6.34
N HIS A 443 1.63 -18.13 -5.78
CA HIS A 443 2.41 -16.92 -5.54
C HIS A 443 3.52 -17.18 -4.52
N ILE A 444 4.65 -16.49 -4.67
CA ILE A 444 5.76 -16.55 -3.72
C ILE A 444 6.08 -15.13 -3.26
N LEU A 445 5.86 -14.87 -1.98
CA LEU A 445 6.17 -13.61 -1.33
C LEU A 445 7.33 -13.84 -0.38
N GLU A 446 8.52 -13.32 -0.71
CA GLU A 446 9.70 -13.58 0.09
C GLU A 446 10.70 -12.44 0.25
N PHE A 447 11.31 -12.34 1.43
CA PHE A 447 12.33 -11.33 1.72
C PHE A 447 11.87 -9.88 1.54
N ASN A 448 10.56 -9.62 1.60
CA ASN A 448 10.04 -8.25 1.58
C ASN A 448 10.14 -7.61 2.97
N ASP A 449 10.28 -6.28 3.00
CA ASP A 449 10.25 -5.46 4.22
C ASP A 449 9.08 -4.47 4.08
N VAL A 450 7.97 -4.75 4.76
CA VAL A 450 6.71 -4.03 4.57
C VAL A 450 6.21 -3.46 5.89
N PHE A 451 6.10 -2.14 5.98
CA PHE A 451 5.78 -1.47 7.24
C PHE A 451 5.11 -0.11 7.06
N ASN A 452 4.56 0.46 8.14
CA ASN A 452 3.85 1.75 8.09
C ASN A 452 2.73 1.74 7.03
N THR A 453 1.93 0.69 7.11
CA THR A 453 0.77 0.41 6.27
C THR A 453 -0.52 0.79 7.00
N VAL A 454 -1.62 0.88 6.27
CA VAL A 454 -2.97 1.14 6.83
C VAL A 454 -2.98 2.49 7.56
N ARG A 455 -2.31 3.51 7.00
CA ARG A 455 -2.15 4.82 7.65
C ARG A 455 -3.46 5.59 7.72
N GLU A 456 -4.30 5.43 6.71
CA GLU A 456 -5.51 6.24 6.53
C GLU A 456 -6.78 5.42 6.67
N THR A 457 -6.71 4.14 6.31
CA THR A 457 -7.85 3.22 6.31
C THR A 457 -7.83 2.31 7.54
N GLY A 458 -8.79 1.37 7.62
CA GLY A 458 -8.83 0.32 8.63
C GLY A 458 -9.11 -1.07 8.03
N ASP A 459 -9.12 -2.06 8.93
CA ASP A 459 -9.43 -3.48 8.66
C ASP A 459 -8.56 -4.09 7.54
N HIS A 460 -7.25 -4.13 7.79
CA HIS A 460 -6.26 -4.61 6.83
C HIS A 460 -4.93 -4.96 7.53
N GLY A 461 -3.92 -5.34 6.74
CA GLY A 461 -2.57 -5.58 7.22
C GLY A 461 -1.45 -5.10 6.30
N SER A 462 -0.21 -5.32 6.72
CA SER A 462 0.96 -5.10 5.85
C SER A 462 0.91 -6.02 4.63
N PHE A 463 0.56 -7.28 4.86
CA PHE A 463 -0.01 -8.17 3.86
C PHE A 463 -1.52 -8.32 4.11
N ASN A 464 -2.33 -8.35 3.05
CA ASN A 464 -3.73 -8.78 3.11
C ASN A 464 -4.09 -9.72 1.96
N SER A 465 -5.04 -10.62 2.19
CA SER A 465 -5.74 -11.30 1.11
C SER A 465 -7.23 -11.50 1.36
N TRP A 466 -8.00 -11.60 0.28
CA TRP A 466 -9.32 -12.22 0.27
C TRP A 466 -9.26 -13.55 -0.50
N GLY A 467 -10.02 -14.54 -0.05
CA GLY A 467 -10.26 -15.80 -0.75
C GLY A 467 -11.75 -16.06 -0.89
N ARG A 468 -12.53 -15.02 -1.20
CA ARG A 468 -13.98 -15.12 -1.42
C ARG A 468 -14.30 -15.86 -2.73
N ASP A 469 -13.62 -16.95 -3.04
CA ASP A 469 -13.71 -17.71 -4.30
C ASP A 469 -15.12 -18.27 -4.56
N ARG A 470 -15.33 -18.97 -5.68
CA ARG A 470 -16.69 -19.29 -6.17
C ARG A 470 -17.61 -19.98 -5.14
N TYR A 471 -17.07 -20.70 -4.15
CA TYR A 471 -17.82 -21.35 -3.06
C TYR A 471 -18.32 -20.39 -1.97
N TRP A 472 -17.68 -19.23 -1.82
CA TRP A 472 -17.94 -18.28 -0.74
C TRP A 472 -19.27 -17.56 -0.93
N ALA A 473 -19.98 -17.33 0.17
CA ALA A 473 -21.26 -16.62 0.22
C ALA A 473 -21.39 -15.83 1.54
N PRO A 474 -22.13 -14.71 1.58
CA PRO A 474 -22.27 -13.90 2.80
C PRO A 474 -23.05 -14.63 3.92
N ASP A 475 -23.91 -15.60 3.59
CA ASP A 475 -24.62 -16.40 4.59
C ASP A 475 -23.72 -17.49 5.16
N ARG A 476 -23.34 -17.31 6.43
CA ARG A 476 -22.48 -18.23 7.15
C ARG A 476 -23.07 -19.65 7.29
N LYS A 477 -24.37 -19.77 7.59
CA LYS A 477 -25.00 -21.09 7.77
C LYS A 477 -25.03 -21.85 6.45
N TYR A 478 -25.28 -21.13 5.35
CA TYR A 478 -25.20 -21.70 4.02
C TYR A 478 -23.78 -22.21 3.72
N MET A 479 -22.75 -21.38 3.95
CA MET A 479 -21.36 -21.80 3.75
C MET A 479 -20.99 -23.01 4.60
N ASP A 480 -21.33 -23.03 5.90
CA ASP A 480 -21.07 -24.18 6.77
C ASP A 480 -21.69 -25.47 6.21
N SER A 481 -22.92 -25.40 5.69
CA SER A 481 -23.58 -26.55 5.07
C SER A 481 -22.90 -26.98 3.76
N LEU A 482 -22.48 -26.01 2.95
CA LEU A 482 -21.90 -26.23 1.64
C LEU A 482 -20.54 -26.90 1.74
N VAL A 483 -19.62 -26.33 2.53
CA VAL A 483 -18.25 -26.84 2.67
C VAL A 483 -18.18 -28.16 3.45
N THR A 484 -19.20 -28.45 4.27
CA THR A 484 -19.34 -29.77 4.91
C THR A 484 -19.73 -30.85 3.89
N ALA A 485 -20.67 -30.53 2.99
CA ALA A 485 -21.14 -31.47 1.97
C ALA A 485 -20.17 -31.59 0.78
N HIS A 486 -19.49 -30.50 0.44
CA HIS A 486 -18.70 -30.31 -0.77
C HIS A 486 -17.33 -29.67 -0.48
N PRO A 487 -16.45 -30.31 0.32
CA PRO A 487 -15.14 -29.76 0.66
C PRO A 487 -14.21 -29.60 -0.55
N GLU A 488 -14.47 -30.29 -1.66
CA GLU A 488 -13.73 -30.15 -2.91
C GLU A 488 -13.82 -28.74 -3.54
N LEU A 489 -14.87 -27.98 -3.21
CA LEU A 489 -15.11 -26.65 -3.80
C LEU A 489 -14.05 -25.61 -3.38
N ILE A 490 -13.44 -25.82 -2.22
CA ILE A 490 -12.49 -24.89 -1.60
C ILE A 490 -11.25 -24.67 -2.48
N LEU A 491 -10.77 -25.73 -3.15
CA LEU A 491 -9.52 -25.71 -3.92
C LEU A 491 -9.75 -25.56 -5.43
N LEU A 492 -10.98 -25.25 -5.86
CA LEU A 492 -11.28 -25.07 -7.29
C LEU A 492 -10.53 -23.86 -7.87
N ASP A 493 -10.50 -22.75 -7.15
CA ASP A 493 -9.83 -21.51 -7.57
C ASP A 493 -8.42 -21.41 -6.98
N ALA A 494 -8.26 -21.63 -5.67
CA ALA A 494 -6.97 -21.71 -4.97
C ALA A 494 -6.16 -22.99 -5.27
N GLN A 495 -5.89 -23.25 -6.56
CA GLN A 495 -5.33 -24.53 -7.03
C GLN A 495 -3.89 -24.78 -6.60
N LYS A 496 -3.05 -23.74 -6.66
CA LYS A 496 -1.62 -23.82 -6.31
C LYS A 496 -1.40 -23.16 -4.96
N GLN A 497 -0.64 -23.79 -4.08
CA GLN A 497 -0.39 -23.24 -2.75
C GLN A 497 0.38 -21.91 -2.83
N THR A 498 -0.14 -20.86 -2.21
CA THR A 498 0.54 -19.57 -2.08
C THR A 498 1.52 -19.61 -0.91
N ILE A 499 2.74 -19.14 -1.11
CA ILE A 499 3.82 -19.18 -0.11
C ILE A 499 4.16 -17.76 0.34
N ILE A 500 4.13 -17.52 1.66
CA ILE A 500 4.62 -16.29 2.29
C ILE A 500 5.77 -16.66 3.21
N ARG A 501 7.00 -16.26 2.88
CA ARG A 501 8.17 -16.66 3.68
C ARG A 501 9.30 -15.66 3.81
N ASN A 502 10.05 -15.73 4.90
CA ASN A 502 11.26 -14.91 5.09
C ASN A 502 10.99 -13.40 4.95
N ASN A 503 9.79 -12.92 5.26
CA ASN A 503 9.46 -11.49 5.20
C ASN A 503 9.52 -10.83 6.59
N ARG A 504 9.67 -9.51 6.61
CA ARG A 504 9.46 -8.68 7.80
C ARG A 504 8.26 -7.77 7.58
N PHE A 505 7.27 -7.88 8.47
CA PHE A 505 6.01 -7.17 8.40
C PHE A 505 5.77 -6.36 9.67
N ARG A 506 5.26 -5.12 9.51
CA ARG A 506 4.83 -4.27 10.63
C ARG A 506 3.62 -3.42 10.26
N CYS A 507 2.45 -3.77 10.78
CA CYS A 507 1.25 -2.94 10.71
C CYS A 507 0.90 -2.37 12.09
N ASP A 508 0.86 -1.05 12.22
CA ASP A 508 0.53 -0.37 13.48
C ASP A 508 -0.99 -0.16 13.69
N HIS A 509 -1.79 -0.38 12.62
CA HIS A 509 -3.23 -0.13 12.61
C HIS A 509 -4.06 -1.36 12.22
N GLY A 510 -3.48 -2.55 12.30
CA GLY A 510 -4.08 -3.81 11.87
C GLY A 510 -3.16 -5.00 12.12
N TRP A 511 -3.13 -5.97 11.21
CA TRP A 511 -2.32 -7.19 11.33
C TRP A 511 -1.05 -7.14 10.47
N ASP A 512 0.01 -7.85 10.87
CA ASP A 512 1.21 -7.94 10.03
C ASP A 512 0.91 -8.79 8.79
N ILE A 513 0.22 -9.90 9.00
CA ILE A 513 -0.36 -10.75 7.96
C ILE A 513 -1.86 -10.89 8.23
N ASP A 514 -2.66 -10.41 7.29
CA ASP A 514 -4.12 -10.46 7.33
C ASP A 514 -4.65 -11.41 6.25
N LEU A 515 -4.96 -12.67 6.59
CA LEU A 515 -5.74 -13.52 5.70
C LEU A 515 -7.22 -13.31 6.02
N ASP A 516 -7.89 -12.52 5.20
CA ASP A 516 -9.30 -12.17 5.35
C ASP A 516 -10.22 -13.21 4.67
N ASP A 517 -11.53 -12.94 4.69
CA ASP A 517 -12.63 -13.80 4.21
C ASP A 517 -12.24 -14.85 3.16
N GLY A 518 -12.34 -16.13 3.55
CA GLY A 518 -12.22 -17.27 2.64
C GLY A 518 -10.80 -17.62 2.17
N SER A 519 -9.76 -16.86 2.54
CA SER A 519 -8.37 -17.12 2.13
C SER A 519 -7.95 -18.56 2.42
N ALA A 520 -7.64 -19.34 1.37
CA ALA A 520 -7.36 -20.77 1.48
C ALA A 520 -6.07 -21.19 0.73
N ASN A 521 -5.51 -22.33 1.11
CA ASN A 521 -4.31 -22.94 0.49
C ASN A 521 -3.05 -22.05 0.57
N TYR A 522 -2.70 -21.62 1.78
CA TYR A 522 -1.49 -20.83 2.07
C TYR A 522 -0.46 -21.64 2.85
N HIS A 523 0.83 -21.37 2.64
CA HIS A 523 1.93 -21.79 3.50
C HIS A 523 2.74 -20.57 3.94
N ILE A 524 2.66 -20.25 5.24
CA ILE A 524 3.22 -19.05 5.85
C ILE A 524 4.31 -19.47 6.82
N TYR A 525 5.57 -19.19 6.49
CA TYR A 525 6.68 -19.59 7.36
C TYR A 525 7.88 -18.67 7.36
N ASN A 526 8.67 -18.68 8.45
CA ASN A 526 9.85 -17.83 8.60
C ASN A 526 9.56 -16.33 8.46
N ASN A 527 8.37 -15.86 8.85
CA ASN A 527 8.08 -14.43 8.81
C ASN A 527 8.31 -13.81 10.20
N LEU A 528 8.87 -12.60 10.21
CA LEU A 528 9.01 -11.76 11.38
C LEU A 528 7.88 -10.72 11.38
N CYS A 529 6.93 -10.90 12.29
CA CYS A 529 5.79 -10.02 12.51
C CYS A 529 6.12 -9.10 13.71
N LEU A 530 6.29 -7.81 13.46
CA LEU A 530 6.81 -6.86 14.46
C LEU A 530 5.73 -6.21 15.33
N ASN A 531 4.45 -6.32 14.98
CA ASN A 531 3.40 -5.65 15.77
C ASN A 531 2.03 -6.32 15.69
N GLY A 532 1.43 -6.45 14.50
CA GLY A 532 0.03 -6.86 14.32
C GLY A 532 -0.22 -8.37 14.45
N GLY A 533 0.82 -9.20 14.40
CA GLY A 533 0.66 -10.66 14.43
C GLY A 533 0.00 -11.21 13.16
N ILE A 534 -0.52 -12.44 13.25
CA ILE A 534 -1.09 -13.16 12.09
C ILE A 534 -2.58 -13.40 12.32
N LYS A 535 -3.44 -12.84 11.45
CA LYS A 535 -4.88 -13.11 11.42
C LYS A 535 -5.22 -14.12 10.35
N LEU A 536 -6.01 -15.10 10.77
CA LEU A 536 -6.62 -16.11 9.91
C LEU A 536 -8.14 -16.03 10.06
N ARG A 537 -8.80 -15.27 9.19
CA ARG A 537 -10.26 -15.11 9.17
C ARG A 537 -10.87 -16.06 8.14
N GLU A 538 -11.87 -16.86 8.54
CA GLU A 538 -12.49 -17.87 7.66
C GLU A 538 -11.41 -18.75 6.97
N GLY A 539 -11.69 -19.37 5.84
CA GLY A 539 -10.68 -20.06 5.01
C GLY A 539 -10.34 -21.49 5.44
N PHE A 540 -9.43 -22.10 4.68
CA PHE A 540 -9.10 -23.53 4.76
C PHE A 540 -7.67 -23.85 4.33
N TYR A 541 -7.14 -24.97 4.81
CA TYR A 541 -5.88 -25.58 4.38
C TYR A 541 -4.68 -24.61 4.42
N ARG A 542 -4.61 -23.78 5.47
CA ARG A 542 -3.47 -22.88 5.68
C ARG A 542 -2.50 -23.49 6.67
N ILE A 543 -1.22 -23.49 6.31
CA ILE A 543 -0.14 -23.98 7.15
C ILE A 543 0.66 -22.78 7.60
N VAL A 544 0.69 -22.51 8.91
CA VAL A 544 1.43 -21.41 9.52
C VAL A 544 2.46 -21.99 10.46
N GLU A 545 3.73 -21.93 10.06
CA GLU A 545 4.80 -22.52 10.86
C GLU A 545 6.07 -21.69 10.94
N ASN A 546 6.84 -21.85 12.01
CA ASN A 546 8.17 -21.24 12.11
C ASN A 546 8.19 -19.70 11.98
N ASN A 547 7.12 -19.01 12.41
CA ASN A 547 7.03 -17.55 12.41
C ASN A 547 7.31 -16.97 13.81
N ILE A 548 7.70 -15.70 13.85
CA ILE A 548 7.91 -14.94 15.10
C ILE A 548 6.91 -13.79 15.15
N MET A 549 6.11 -13.71 16.22
CA MET A 549 5.11 -12.66 16.45
C MET A 549 5.50 -11.82 17.67
N ILE A 550 6.14 -10.68 17.42
CA ILE A 550 6.69 -9.82 18.46
C ILE A 550 5.60 -9.03 19.16
N ASN A 551 5.57 -9.12 20.48
CA ASN A 551 4.56 -8.52 21.36
C ASN A 551 3.10 -8.81 20.97
N ASN A 552 2.88 -9.82 20.13
CA ASN A 552 1.57 -10.19 19.63
C ASN A 552 1.54 -11.70 19.41
N SER A 553 0.50 -12.19 18.73
CA SER A 553 0.18 -13.60 18.67
C SER A 553 -0.66 -13.92 17.43
N PHE A 554 -1.31 -15.08 17.52
CA PHE A 554 -2.20 -15.66 16.54
C PHE A 554 -3.66 -15.23 16.77
N HIS A 555 -4.32 -14.82 15.69
CA HIS A 555 -5.70 -14.32 15.66
C HIS A 555 -6.59 -15.20 14.75
N PRO A 556 -7.02 -16.40 15.21
CA PRO A 556 -7.95 -17.23 14.46
C PRO A 556 -9.37 -16.71 14.63
N HIS A 557 -10.02 -16.30 13.54
CA HIS A 557 -11.36 -15.72 13.56
C HIS A 557 -12.31 -16.52 12.69
N VAL A 558 -13.48 -16.87 13.25
CA VAL A 558 -14.65 -17.44 12.55
C VAL A 558 -14.32 -18.64 11.65
N TRP A 559 -13.61 -19.63 12.17
CA TRP A 559 -13.22 -20.81 11.40
C TRP A 559 -14.38 -21.76 11.09
N PHE A 560 -14.27 -22.45 9.96
CA PHE A 560 -15.14 -23.56 9.59
C PHE A 560 -14.73 -24.83 10.33
N LYS A 561 -15.67 -25.77 10.49
CA LYS A 561 -15.31 -27.13 10.90
C LYS A 561 -14.44 -27.79 9.85
N ASN A 562 -13.49 -28.61 10.28
CA ASN A 562 -12.55 -29.29 9.40
C ASN A 562 -11.81 -28.30 8.48
N SER A 563 -11.48 -27.10 8.98
CA SER A 563 -10.78 -26.10 8.15
C SER A 563 -9.44 -26.62 7.63
N GLY A 564 -8.86 -27.64 8.28
CA GLY A 564 -7.60 -28.25 7.87
C GLY A 564 -6.38 -27.38 8.20
N ASP A 565 -6.58 -26.28 8.92
CA ASP A 565 -5.51 -25.34 9.24
C ASP A 565 -4.49 -25.94 10.20
N VAL A 566 -3.23 -25.56 10.02
CA VAL A 566 -2.10 -25.96 10.85
C VAL A 566 -1.41 -24.71 11.39
N PHE A 567 -1.16 -24.67 12.69
CA PHE A 567 -0.41 -23.62 13.36
C PHE A 567 0.61 -24.26 14.32
N GLU A 568 1.86 -24.36 13.89
CA GLU A 568 2.89 -25.07 14.65
C GLU A 568 4.29 -24.46 14.59
N ARG A 569 5.12 -24.76 15.59
CA ARG A 569 6.54 -24.33 15.63
C ARG A 569 6.70 -22.82 15.60
N ASN A 570 5.70 -22.05 16.02
CA ASN A 570 5.76 -20.59 16.04
C ASN A 570 6.23 -20.07 17.41
N ILE A 571 6.82 -18.88 17.43
CA ILE A 571 7.07 -18.10 18.64
C ILE A 571 5.98 -17.04 18.75
N VAL A 572 5.14 -17.13 19.78
CA VAL A 572 4.14 -16.11 20.11
C VAL A 572 4.52 -15.40 21.40
N MET A 573 4.30 -14.09 21.47
CA MET A 573 4.64 -13.28 22.65
C MET A 573 3.41 -12.84 23.45
N LYS A 574 2.21 -13.19 22.98
CA LYS A 574 0.96 -13.09 23.73
C LYS A 574 0.16 -14.38 23.60
N LYS A 575 -0.84 -14.53 24.46
CA LYS A 575 -1.88 -15.55 24.26
C LYS A 575 -2.59 -15.39 22.92
N TYR A 576 -3.16 -16.47 22.42
CA TYR A 576 -3.99 -16.42 21.22
C TYR A 576 -5.21 -15.51 21.43
N ALA A 577 -5.73 -14.97 20.33
CA ALA A 577 -6.91 -14.12 20.31
C ALA A 577 -8.01 -14.75 19.43
N PRO A 578 -8.61 -15.88 19.83
CA PRO A 578 -9.66 -16.52 19.06
C PRO A 578 -10.97 -15.70 19.10
N ILE A 579 -11.64 -15.60 17.94
CA ILE A 579 -12.96 -14.98 17.83
C ILE A 579 -13.92 -15.96 17.16
N GLN A 580 -14.97 -16.36 17.88
CA GLN A 580 -16.01 -17.26 17.38
C GLN A 580 -15.45 -18.56 16.76
N ILE A 581 -14.52 -19.20 17.48
CA ILE A 581 -13.92 -20.48 17.08
C ILE A 581 -14.68 -21.63 17.75
N ALA A 582 -15.20 -22.54 16.93
CA ALA A 582 -15.90 -23.74 17.38
C ALA A 582 -15.13 -25.04 17.05
N ASP A 583 -14.11 -24.96 16.20
CA ASP A 583 -13.30 -26.08 15.72
C ASP A 583 -11.87 -25.59 15.42
N TRP A 584 -10.87 -26.38 15.78
CA TRP A 584 -9.45 -25.99 15.73
C TRP A 584 -8.68 -26.77 14.65
N GLY A 585 -9.05 -26.57 13.39
CA GLY A 585 -8.27 -27.01 12.22
C GLY A 585 -7.80 -28.47 12.28
N ASN A 586 -6.65 -28.74 11.67
CA ASN A 586 -6.00 -30.05 11.71
C ASN A 586 -5.00 -30.18 12.86
N GLN A 587 -4.17 -29.16 13.10
CA GLN A 587 -3.15 -29.22 14.15
C GLN A 587 -2.73 -27.84 14.64
N ILE A 588 -2.96 -27.57 15.92
CA ILE A 588 -2.54 -26.34 16.60
C ILE A 588 -1.68 -26.77 17.79
N ASP A 589 -0.36 -26.85 17.59
CA ASP A 589 0.54 -27.45 18.58
C ASP A 589 2.02 -27.09 18.35
N PHE A 590 2.90 -27.44 19.28
CA PHE A 590 4.34 -27.19 19.21
C PHE A 590 4.69 -25.70 19.07
N ASN A 591 4.01 -24.81 19.80
CA ASN A 591 4.30 -23.38 19.81
C ASN A 591 5.01 -22.98 21.11
N LEU A 592 5.78 -21.88 21.05
CA LEU A 592 6.42 -21.29 22.22
C LEU A 592 5.56 -20.12 22.69
N PHE A 593 5.02 -20.24 23.90
CA PHE A 593 4.23 -19.21 24.56
C PHE A 593 5.08 -18.34 25.49
N PRO A 594 4.67 -17.09 25.75
CA PRO A 594 5.42 -16.19 26.63
C PRO A 594 5.45 -16.67 28.08
N ASP A 595 4.38 -17.33 28.54
CA ASP A 595 4.23 -17.80 29.91
C ASP A 595 3.26 -19.00 30.01
N ASN A 596 3.24 -19.63 31.18
CA ASN A 596 2.38 -20.78 31.44
C ASN A 596 0.90 -20.42 31.43
N ALA A 597 0.49 -19.20 31.75
CA ALA A 597 -0.92 -18.82 31.78
C ALA A 597 -1.50 -18.81 30.37
N ALA A 598 -0.80 -18.18 29.43
CA ALA A 598 -1.15 -18.18 28.01
C ALA A 598 -1.22 -19.59 27.42
N LEU A 599 -0.26 -20.46 27.78
CA LEU A 599 -0.24 -21.85 27.33
C LEU A 599 -1.41 -22.68 27.90
N GLN A 600 -1.77 -22.49 29.18
CA GLN A 600 -2.91 -23.21 29.77
C GLN A 600 -4.25 -22.76 29.18
N GLU A 601 -4.40 -21.48 28.81
CA GLU A 601 -5.57 -21.00 28.07
C GLU A 601 -5.70 -21.72 26.72
N ALA A 602 -4.61 -21.85 25.96
CA ALA A 602 -4.61 -22.62 24.71
C ALA A 602 -5.00 -24.09 24.94
N ARG A 603 -4.39 -24.74 25.95
CA ARG A 603 -4.73 -26.13 26.31
C ARG A 603 -6.17 -26.34 26.73
N SER A 604 -6.79 -25.35 27.38
CA SER A 604 -8.20 -25.42 27.74
C SER A 604 -9.15 -25.46 26.52
N ASN A 605 -8.67 -24.98 25.37
CA ASN A 605 -9.37 -25.07 24.08
C ASN A 605 -9.10 -26.40 23.35
N GLY A 606 -8.33 -27.32 23.95
CA GLY A 606 -7.97 -28.60 23.34
C GLY A 606 -6.77 -28.53 22.38
N THR A 607 -6.04 -27.42 22.32
CA THR A 607 -4.84 -27.25 21.48
C THR A 607 -3.54 -27.32 22.29
N ASP A 608 -2.38 -27.23 21.64
CA ASP A 608 -1.10 -26.92 22.27
C ASP A 608 -0.66 -27.89 23.38
N LYS A 609 -0.95 -29.18 23.17
CA LYS A 609 -0.59 -30.26 24.10
C LYS A 609 0.93 -30.37 24.27
N ASN A 610 1.68 -30.30 23.18
CA ASN A 610 3.15 -30.42 23.14
C ASN A 610 3.86 -29.05 23.08
N SER A 611 3.11 -27.96 23.01
CA SER A 611 3.64 -26.59 23.18
C SER A 611 4.25 -26.38 24.56
N ILE A 612 5.17 -25.43 24.64
CA ILE A 612 5.88 -25.07 25.88
C ILE A 612 5.83 -23.56 26.09
N ALA A 613 6.10 -23.12 27.32
CA ALA A 613 6.21 -21.71 27.66
C ALA A 613 7.65 -21.38 28.10
N GLY A 614 8.14 -20.19 27.76
CA GLY A 614 9.45 -19.72 28.19
C GLY A 614 9.97 -18.57 27.36
N ASP A 615 11.10 -18.02 27.79
CA ASP A 615 11.81 -16.97 27.08
C ASP A 615 12.35 -17.50 25.73
N PRO A 616 12.04 -16.86 24.59
CA PRO A 616 12.62 -17.20 23.29
C PRO A 616 14.14 -17.10 23.23
N MET A 617 14.78 -16.33 24.12
CA MET A 617 16.23 -16.08 24.14
C MET A 617 16.74 -15.53 22.80
N PHE A 618 16.12 -14.44 22.34
CA PHE A 618 16.56 -13.74 21.13
C PHE A 618 17.99 -13.21 21.28
N VAL A 619 18.77 -13.25 20.18
CA VAL A 619 20.20 -12.90 20.17
C VAL A 619 20.43 -11.41 20.32
N ASP A 620 19.75 -10.57 19.52
CA ASP A 620 19.88 -9.11 19.58
C ASP A 620 18.58 -8.42 19.12
N PRO A 621 17.49 -8.55 19.91
CA PRO A 621 16.19 -8.00 19.54
C PRO A 621 16.19 -6.46 19.46
N ALA A 622 17.09 -5.79 20.19
CA ALA A 622 17.21 -4.33 20.18
C ALA A 622 17.62 -3.78 18.79
N ASN A 623 18.42 -4.55 18.04
CA ASN A 623 18.81 -4.22 16.67
C ASN A 623 18.02 -5.00 15.60
N GLY A 624 16.97 -5.72 16.01
CA GLY A 624 16.09 -6.46 15.11
C GLY A 624 16.56 -7.86 14.71
N ASP A 625 17.56 -8.43 15.39
CA ASP A 625 17.93 -9.84 15.23
C ASP A 625 17.16 -10.71 16.23
N TYR A 626 16.07 -11.29 15.73
CA TYR A 626 15.20 -12.20 16.46
C TYR A 626 15.56 -13.68 16.25
N SER A 627 16.79 -13.97 15.82
CA SER A 627 17.31 -15.34 15.91
C SER A 627 17.35 -15.78 17.37
N VAL A 628 17.06 -17.05 17.66
CA VAL A 628 17.12 -17.60 19.01
C VAL A 628 18.48 -18.24 19.30
N ALA A 629 18.93 -18.13 20.56
CA ALA A 629 20.18 -18.72 21.02
C ALA A 629 20.15 -20.27 20.97
N PRO A 630 21.32 -20.97 20.91
CA PRO A 630 21.38 -22.43 20.80
C PRO A 630 20.72 -23.22 21.93
N ASN A 631 20.52 -22.62 23.10
CA ASN A 631 19.85 -23.22 24.26
C ASN A 631 18.39 -22.77 24.42
N SER A 632 17.84 -22.03 23.45
CA SER A 632 16.47 -21.53 23.49
C SER A 632 15.45 -22.68 23.58
N PRO A 633 14.39 -22.54 24.39
CA PRO A 633 13.27 -23.47 24.38
C PRO A 633 12.59 -23.57 23.01
N ALA A 634 12.59 -22.51 22.19
CA ALA A 634 11.99 -22.54 20.84
C ALA A 634 12.56 -23.68 19.98
N LEU A 635 13.85 -24.01 20.13
CA LEU A 635 14.45 -25.09 19.35
C LEU A 635 13.86 -26.47 19.70
N LYS A 636 13.31 -26.66 20.91
CA LYS A 636 12.73 -27.93 21.38
C LYS A 636 11.38 -28.24 20.75
N ILE A 637 10.62 -27.21 20.36
CA ILE A 637 9.36 -27.37 19.62
C ILE A 637 9.60 -27.56 18.10
N GLY A 638 10.86 -27.51 17.66
CA GLY A 638 11.24 -27.64 16.26
C GLY A 638 11.32 -26.32 15.49
N PHE A 639 11.29 -25.16 16.18
CA PHE A 639 11.58 -23.88 15.55
C PHE A 639 13.01 -23.87 14.98
N LYS A 640 13.21 -23.21 13.84
CA LYS A 640 14.48 -23.06 13.14
C LYS A 640 14.72 -21.57 12.87
N ASN A 641 15.92 -21.11 13.21
CA ASN A 641 16.35 -19.76 12.83
C ASN A 641 16.31 -19.58 11.30
N PHE A 642 15.97 -18.37 10.88
CA PHE A 642 15.97 -17.93 9.48
C PHE A 642 16.69 -16.56 9.36
N PRO A 643 17.12 -16.15 8.15
CA PRO A 643 17.93 -14.94 7.99
C PRO A 643 17.20 -13.66 8.42
N MET A 644 17.79 -12.89 9.33
CA MET A 644 17.24 -11.61 9.85
C MET A 644 17.78 -10.35 9.13
N ASN A 645 18.67 -10.52 8.15
CA ASN A 645 19.40 -9.43 7.50
C ASN A 645 19.16 -9.33 5.97
N GLN A 646 18.18 -10.06 5.44
CA GLN A 646 17.90 -10.14 4.00
C GLN A 646 16.58 -9.48 3.59
N PHE A 647 15.88 -8.83 4.52
CA PHE A 647 14.61 -8.17 4.23
C PHE A 647 14.80 -6.93 3.34
N GLY A 648 13.84 -6.70 2.45
CA GLY A 648 13.74 -5.51 1.62
C GLY A 648 14.71 -5.49 0.44
N VAL A 649 14.87 -4.29 -0.12
CA VAL A 649 15.75 -4.04 -1.28
C VAL A 649 17.21 -4.42 -1.01
N GLN A 650 17.83 -5.04 -1.99
CA GLN A 650 19.24 -5.42 -2.01
C GLN A 650 20.06 -4.53 -2.94
N LYS A 651 19.45 -3.87 -3.93
CA LYS A 651 20.12 -2.90 -4.79
C LYS A 651 20.74 -1.78 -3.95
N PRO A 652 22.08 -1.57 -4.00
CA PRO A 652 22.77 -0.63 -3.11
C PRO A 652 22.22 0.79 -3.13
N ALA A 653 21.85 1.29 -4.33
CA ALA A 653 21.30 2.63 -4.49
C ALA A 653 19.94 2.79 -3.80
N LEU A 654 19.07 1.78 -3.85
CA LEU A 654 17.77 1.81 -3.18
C LEU A 654 17.90 1.53 -1.69
N LYS A 655 18.71 0.55 -1.29
CA LYS A 655 18.96 0.20 0.11
C LYS A 655 19.50 1.39 0.92
N LYS A 656 20.28 2.27 0.29
CA LYS A 656 20.79 3.50 0.91
C LYS A 656 19.69 4.49 1.28
N VAL A 657 18.59 4.55 0.52
CA VAL A 657 17.50 5.53 0.71
C VAL A 657 16.23 4.90 1.30
N ALA A 658 16.14 3.58 1.31
CA ALA A 658 15.04 2.85 1.92
C ALA A 658 15.02 3.06 3.43
N GLN A 659 13.85 3.35 3.97
CA GLN A 659 13.64 3.37 5.41
C GLN A 659 13.60 1.94 5.97
N GLN A 660 13.68 1.84 7.30
CA GLN A 660 13.54 0.61 8.04
C GLN A 660 12.36 0.75 9.02
N PRO A 661 11.64 -0.34 9.34
CA PRO A 661 10.61 -0.31 10.36
C PRO A 661 11.20 0.05 11.71
N GLN A 662 10.39 0.69 12.55
CA GLN A 662 10.71 0.82 13.96
C GLN A 662 10.82 -0.58 14.58
N ILE A 663 11.90 -0.85 15.29
CA ILE A 663 12.07 -2.09 16.05
C ILE A 663 11.29 -1.96 17.37
N PRO A 664 10.34 -2.87 17.66
CA PRO A 664 9.57 -2.82 18.89
C PRO A 664 10.44 -3.16 20.11
N VAL A 665 10.19 -2.50 21.24
CA VAL A 665 10.73 -2.92 22.53
C VAL A 665 9.94 -4.13 23.02
N LEU A 666 10.61 -5.18 23.49
CA LEU A 666 9.95 -6.40 23.95
C LEU A 666 9.26 -6.19 25.30
N ILE A 667 7.97 -6.55 25.40
CA ILE A 667 7.20 -6.48 26.66
C ILE A 667 7.73 -7.48 27.70
N THR A 668 8.38 -8.55 27.24
CA THR A 668 8.99 -9.58 28.08
C THR A 668 10.43 -9.28 28.45
N ASP A 669 10.99 -8.12 28.05
CA ASP A 669 12.37 -7.77 28.35
C ASP A 669 12.56 -7.73 29.89
N ALA A 670 13.46 -8.58 30.40
CA ALA A 670 13.79 -8.61 31.81
C ALA A 670 14.36 -7.25 32.29
N GLY A 671 14.94 -6.46 31.37
CA GLY A 671 15.37 -5.09 31.61
C GLY A 671 14.23 -4.13 31.96
N LEU A 672 12.97 -4.40 31.58
CA LEU A 672 11.82 -3.59 32.04
C LEU A 672 11.53 -3.75 33.54
N LYS A 673 12.08 -4.79 34.20
CA LYS A 673 12.08 -4.89 35.67
C LYS A 673 13.08 -3.94 36.31
N ASP A 674 14.15 -3.60 35.61
CA ASP A 674 15.05 -2.52 36.00
C ASP A 674 14.35 -1.20 35.69
N LYS A 675 13.80 -0.60 36.74
CA LYS A 675 12.99 0.62 36.62
C LYS A 675 13.77 1.84 36.12
N SER A 676 15.11 1.75 36.08
CA SER A 676 15.97 2.79 35.53
C SER A 676 16.04 2.79 34.00
N VAL A 677 15.61 1.70 33.34
CA VAL A 677 15.63 1.58 31.88
C VAL A 677 14.64 2.54 31.22
N THR A 678 15.11 3.20 30.17
CA THR A 678 14.28 4.09 29.36
C THR A 678 13.77 3.42 28.09
N VAL A 679 12.50 3.67 27.74
CA VAL A 679 11.81 3.08 26.59
C VAL A 679 11.27 4.18 25.67
N SER A 680 11.50 4.03 24.36
CA SER A 680 10.84 4.90 23.38
C SER A 680 9.37 4.52 23.21
N PHE A 681 8.48 5.49 23.36
CA PHE A 681 7.03 5.30 23.26
C PHE A 681 6.37 6.52 22.64
N LEU A 682 5.68 6.33 21.51
CA LEU A 682 4.84 7.35 20.85
C LEU A 682 5.52 8.72 20.64
N GLY A 683 6.83 8.69 20.32
CA GLY A 683 7.66 9.89 20.13
C GLY A 683 8.09 10.59 21.43
N GLY A 684 8.12 9.85 22.55
CA GLY A 684 8.84 10.27 23.75
C GLY A 684 9.64 9.14 24.38
N THR A 685 10.29 9.45 25.48
CA THR A 685 11.11 8.52 26.27
C THR A 685 10.47 8.35 27.64
N LEU A 686 10.21 7.12 28.04
CA LEU A 686 9.56 6.76 29.30
C LEU A 686 10.51 5.99 30.21
N LYS A 687 10.30 6.06 31.53
CA LYS A 687 10.85 5.10 32.50
C LYS A 687 9.82 4.77 33.59
N SER A 688 10.00 3.67 34.29
CA SER A 688 9.18 3.35 35.47
C SER A 688 9.58 4.24 36.66
N VAL A 689 8.66 4.48 37.59
CA VAL A 689 8.98 5.16 38.87
C VAL A 689 9.90 4.29 39.70
N ASP A 690 11.12 4.75 39.95
CA ASP A 690 12.19 3.99 40.60
C ASP A 690 12.58 4.58 41.96
N GLY A 691 12.02 4.00 43.02
CA GLY A 691 12.40 4.31 44.40
C GLY A 691 11.85 5.62 44.97
N LEU A 692 12.23 5.89 46.22
CA LEU A 692 11.81 7.06 46.98
C LEU A 692 12.26 8.40 46.37
N GLY A 693 13.35 8.40 45.60
CA GLY A 693 13.87 9.58 44.93
C GLY A 693 12.90 10.12 43.87
N ASP A 694 12.46 9.25 42.96
CA ASP A 694 11.43 9.60 41.97
C ASP A 694 10.10 9.95 42.65
N ARG A 695 9.68 9.16 43.65
CA ARG A 695 8.47 9.47 44.42
C ARG A 695 8.48 10.90 44.98
N SER A 696 9.61 11.30 45.57
CA SER A 696 9.78 12.64 46.13
C SER A 696 9.88 13.71 45.04
N ALA A 697 10.58 13.44 43.94
CA ALA A 697 10.81 14.41 42.87
C ALA A 697 9.53 14.75 42.08
N TYR A 698 8.66 13.77 41.88
CA TYR A 698 7.41 13.91 41.12
C TYR A 698 6.16 14.05 42.01
N GLY A 699 6.32 13.99 43.34
CA GLY A 699 5.25 14.15 44.34
C GLY A 699 4.19 13.07 44.24
N LEU A 700 4.63 11.82 44.22
CA LEU A 700 3.77 10.65 44.06
C LEU A 700 3.38 10.07 45.43
N PRO A 701 2.16 9.51 45.57
CA PRO A 701 1.72 8.86 46.81
C PRO A 701 2.43 7.52 47.10
N ASP A 702 3.04 6.92 46.09
CA ASP A 702 3.70 5.61 46.11
C ASP A 702 4.76 5.54 45.01
N GLU A 703 5.45 4.40 44.88
CA GLU A 703 6.51 4.17 43.89
C GLU A 703 5.98 3.50 42.60
N THR A 704 4.77 3.88 42.19
CA THR A 704 4.09 3.35 41.00
C THR A 704 3.83 4.43 39.96
N GLY A 705 3.89 4.02 38.70
CA GLY A 705 3.62 4.86 37.54
C GLY A 705 4.76 4.87 36.53
N VAL A 706 4.53 5.62 35.46
CA VAL A 706 5.46 5.76 34.33
C VAL A 706 5.79 7.22 34.10
N ILE A 707 7.05 7.57 34.24
CA ILE A 707 7.56 8.94 34.10
C ILE A 707 7.86 9.20 32.62
N ILE A 708 7.35 10.30 32.09
CA ILE A 708 7.74 10.80 30.77
C ILE A 708 9.02 11.63 30.92
N MET A 709 10.13 11.10 30.45
CA MET A 709 11.44 11.75 30.54
C MET A 709 11.57 12.87 29.49
N ALA A 710 11.19 12.58 28.26
CA ALA A 710 11.28 13.51 27.13
C ALA A 710 10.12 13.29 26.15
N ILE A 711 9.76 14.36 25.42
CA ILE A 711 8.76 14.34 24.37
C ILE A 711 9.33 15.05 23.15
N GLU A 712 9.24 14.41 21.99
CA GLU A 712 9.54 15.03 20.71
C GLU A 712 8.35 15.91 20.27
N LYS A 713 8.66 17.08 19.70
CA LYS A 713 7.64 18.01 19.22
C LYS A 713 6.80 17.38 18.10
N ASN A 714 5.49 17.62 18.12
CA ASN A 714 4.50 17.03 17.22
C ASN A 714 4.37 15.50 17.31
N SER A 715 4.96 14.85 18.31
CA SER A 715 4.72 13.43 18.58
C SER A 715 3.28 13.18 19.05
N LEU A 716 2.85 11.91 19.07
CA LEU A 716 1.53 11.56 19.61
C LEU A 716 1.42 11.93 21.10
N LEU A 717 2.49 11.84 21.88
CA LEU A 717 2.49 12.33 23.26
C LEU A 717 2.31 13.86 23.33
N ASP A 718 3.04 14.62 22.51
CA ASP A 718 2.93 16.09 22.47
C ASP A 718 1.52 16.53 22.04
N GLN A 719 0.98 15.92 20.99
CA GLN A 719 -0.37 16.20 20.49
C GLN A 719 -1.47 15.82 21.50
N SER A 720 -1.19 14.89 22.40
CA SER A 720 -2.08 14.52 23.51
C SER A 720 -2.04 15.53 24.67
N GLY A 721 -1.17 16.54 24.61
CA GLY A 721 -0.97 17.52 25.69
C GLY A 721 -0.16 16.98 26.88
N LEU A 722 0.54 15.86 26.71
CA LEU A 722 1.49 15.34 27.68
C LEU A 722 2.77 16.18 27.67
N GLN A 723 3.48 16.20 28.79
CA GLN A 723 4.69 16.98 29.01
C GLN A 723 5.79 16.11 29.61
N SER A 724 7.04 16.51 29.41
CA SER A 724 8.14 15.96 30.20
C SER A 724 7.83 16.17 31.70
N LYS A 725 8.14 15.15 32.51
CA LYS A 725 7.88 15.01 33.94
C LYS A 725 6.45 14.64 34.34
N ASP A 726 5.53 14.47 33.39
CA ASP A 726 4.26 13.84 33.70
C ASP A 726 4.48 12.39 34.13
N VAL A 727 3.70 11.94 35.11
CA VAL A 727 3.71 10.54 35.56
C VAL A 727 2.36 9.90 35.26
N ILE A 728 2.32 8.94 34.34
CA ILE A 728 1.12 8.19 34.00
C ILE A 728 0.84 7.19 35.13
N ARG A 729 -0.39 7.26 35.68
CA ARG A 729 -0.84 6.46 36.83
C ARG A 729 -1.97 5.50 36.48
N VAL A 730 -2.81 5.90 35.54
CA VAL A 730 -3.90 5.08 35.01
C VAL A 730 -3.92 5.24 33.50
N ALA A 731 -4.12 4.14 32.79
CA ALA A 731 -4.35 4.13 31.36
C ALA A 731 -5.51 3.19 31.05
N GLY A 732 -6.47 3.63 30.22
CA GLY A 732 -7.60 2.78 29.82
C GLY A 732 -8.46 2.30 31.00
N GLY A 733 -8.52 3.08 32.08
CA GLY A 733 -9.22 2.71 33.32
C GLY A 733 -8.48 1.70 34.22
N LYS A 734 -7.25 1.30 33.87
CA LYS A 734 -6.40 0.42 34.69
C LYS A 734 -5.26 1.20 35.32
N VAL A 735 -4.98 0.97 36.60
CA VAL A 735 -3.78 1.48 37.25
C VAL A 735 -2.56 0.87 36.55
N VAL A 736 -1.58 1.70 36.23
CA VAL A 736 -0.32 1.28 35.61
C VAL A 736 0.82 1.49 36.60
N GLY A 737 1.44 0.40 37.01
CA GLY A 737 2.53 0.38 37.98
C GLY A 737 3.90 0.65 37.38
N ASP A 738 4.10 0.27 36.12
CA ASP A 738 5.36 0.35 35.40
C ASP A 738 5.15 0.47 33.88
N VAL A 739 6.27 0.60 33.13
CA VAL A 739 6.24 0.73 31.67
C VAL A 739 5.62 -0.50 31.00
N LYS A 740 5.82 -1.70 31.55
CA LYS A 740 5.29 -2.94 30.96
C LYS A 740 3.76 -2.92 30.99
N GLU A 741 3.16 -2.59 32.13
CA GLU A 741 1.71 -2.48 32.27
C GLU A 741 1.11 -1.40 31.35
N LEU A 742 1.82 -0.27 31.18
CA LEU A 742 1.42 0.76 30.23
C LEU A 742 1.45 0.25 28.78
N LEU A 743 2.50 -0.47 28.38
CA LEU A 743 2.60 -1.06 27.03
C LEU A 743 1.51 -2.11 26.80
N ASP A 744 1.18 -2.92 27.80
CA ASP A 744 0.09 -3.90 27.73
C ASP A 744 -1.27 -3.22 27.53
N VAL A 745 -1.56 -2.16 28.30
CA VAL A 745 -2.77 -1.35 28.11
C VAL A 745 -2.78 -0.74 26.71
N TYR A 746 -1.68 -0.09 26.31
CA TYR A 746 -1.55 0.54 25.00
C TYR A 746 -1.85 -0.44 23.88
N GLN A 747 -1.23 -1.61 23.86
CA GLN A 747 -1.47 -2.59 22.80
C GLN A 747 -2.89 -3.16 22.80
N SER A 748 -3.56 -3.21 23.95
CA SER A 748 -4.95 -3.68 24.02
C SER A 748 -5.98 -2.64 23.56
N LEU A 749 -5.64 -1.35 23.61
CA LEU A 749 -6.57 -0.25 23.36
C LEU A 749 -6.15 0.68 22.22
N ASN A 750 -4.95 0.58 21.65
CA ASN A 750 -4.47 1.51 20.62
C ASN A 750 -5.39 1.57 19.38
N TRP A 751 -6.14 0.50 19.11
CA TRP A 751 -7.09 0.42 18.01
C TRP A 751 -8.24 1.43 18.14
N THR A 752 -8.60 1.86 19.36
CA THR A 752 -9.65 2.87 19.60
C THR A 752 -9.26 4.26 19.13
N GLY A 753 -7.98 4.49 18.83
CA GLY A 753 -7.41 5.78 18.44
C GLY A 753 -7.13 6.71 19.61
N ARG A 754 -7.71 6.46 20.79
CA ARG A 754 -7.63 7.29 21.99
C ARG A 754 -7.68 6.44 23.25
N ILE A 755 -6.79 6.69 24.21
CA ILE A 755 -6.74 6.01 25.50
C ILE A 755 -6.87 7.06 26.62
N PRO A 756 -7.89 6.98 27.49
CA PRO A 756 -7.98 7.88 28.63
C PRO A 756 -6.85 7.58 29.63
N LEU A 757 -6.15 8.63 30.05
CA LEU A 757 -5.09 8.61 31.04
C LEU A 757 -5.47 9.41 32.28
N ILE A 758 -4.98 8.95 33.44
CA ILE A 758 -4.81 9.79 34.63
C ILE A 758 -3.33 9.94 34.86
N ILE A 759 -2.85 11.19 34.83
CA ILE A 759 -1.45 11.53 35.08
C ILE A 759 -1.30 12.35 36.37
N ILE A 760 -0.10 12.38 36.93
CA ILE A 760 0.31 13.38 37.93
C ILE A 760 1.23 14.39 37.24
N ARG A 761 0.86 15.66 37.33
CA ARG A 761 1.67 16.81 36.91
C ARG A 761 1.70 17.81 38.05
N ASN A 762 2.89 18.21 38.48
CA ASN A 762 3.05 19.16 39.60
C ASN A 762 2.23 18.75 40.85
N GLN A 763 2.26 17.46 41.21
CA GLN A 763 1.52 16.87 42.34
C GLN A 763 -0.01 16.91 42.23
N GLN A 764 -0.56 17.23 41.06
CA GLN A 764 -2.00 17.23 40.80
C GLN A 764 -2.37 16.14 39.79
N GLY A 765 -3.45 15.42 40.08
CA GLY A 765 -4.04 14.46 39.15
C GLY A 765 -4.76 15.17 38.02
N LEU A 766 -4.45 14.80 36.77
CA LEU A 766 -5.10 15.33 35.57
C LEU A 766 -5.62 14.19 34.70
N ASN A 767 -6.81 14.39 34.14
CA ASN A 767 -7.33 13.52 33.10
C ASN A 767 -6.84 14.03 31.75
N ILE A 768 -6.17 13.17 30.99
CA ILE A 768 -5.67 13.45 29.65
C ILE A 768 -6.13 12.33 28.72
N GLU A 769 -6.28 12.62 27.44
CA GLU A 769 -6.57 11.60 26.44
C GLU A 769 -5.33 11.39 25.57
N LEU A 770 -4.76 10.19 25.63
CA LEU A 770 -3.63 9.80 24.79
C LEU A 770 -4.13 9.46 23.38
N LEU A 771 -3.69 10.19 22.38
CA LEU A 771 -3.84 9.84 20.97
C LEU A 771 -2.93 8.65 20.63
N THR A 772 -3.49 7.65 19.94
CA THR A 772 -2.75 6.44 19.54
C THR A 772 -2.68 6.25 18.04
N LYS A 773 -3.27 7.16 17.26
CA LYS A 773 -3.34 7.13 15.79
C LYS A 773 -3.32 8.55 15.21
#